data_AF-A0A3S5IQM5-F1
#
_entry.id   AF-A0A3S5IQM5-F1
#
_cell.length_a   1.000
_cell.length_b   1.000
_cell.length_c   1.000
_cell.angle_alpha   90.00
_cell.angle_beta   90.00
_cell.angle_gamma   90.00
#
_symmetry.space_group_name_H-M   'P 1'
#
loop_
_entity.id
_entity.type
_entity.pdbx_description
1 polymer ?
#
loop_
_entity_poly.entity_id
_entity_poly.type
_entity_poly.pdbx_seq_one_letter_code
_entity_poly.pdbx_strand_id
1 'polypeptide(L)'
;MSSKAGSVETMLEAIQGKLEALHADIKKFASHSVSFHNGESSFSRSTPVRQLSNGNIILHTPKIPIGRASRLCASNFAETVTPTGTTSPSFLPVISGGGSGSGSGGGGGGGGGGTGRAGFQEKSISVESPDSLHNRRRAEAAKQKLREFVKPMISPPEEKNVPELRSAPCAWLLSIAIACSYISGERITIEDILRQNRLGLHYVSFPSVTLAELFDVTSEFLTNHPKLREMRLRCEVATFDTETRDELGDFMGMGERLPIMTLSQFRKDLSKNDPQSICIVNFDPYLIEQHEIRMRLNYMELNDSEHPLETVTPRWPRNNQGTFGLILSFSPALHSVVVGTPILLEDGRIVIEEHTVPLQVLYKALCVKDNYCNRSRGFVRLFFSDQFIEKVPSIFPLNLLDGSLAGGMLSTALDTSIAPHILGMSLMHHLVVNVLLDEAERRRQNAADFHGVVLRGIPVTMVCQQLDLCITTIVGGSKRVSVASAFSWYRVLLQKLKLEKTIATGIVLVERRGGDEDGPVNIADDVFMKHIELAVESGSVLLIGFDVNIALNVKVDNRPEPCHFAIAIGIDQQRGIVRLADVNVKKYRKTWHLPVTRLYSAVIGYGYILAAKSQKIIDELNAAGFEKTVLSEARYSLPPMQRMLRFEYPAKNYVVTVLADAFDRLGFKADVKRVVNYSGFHLSFMLSAHLPLENAATVARNYSHTHAEDGVSVVTRHMDKEAPHSTTSGLQQQIRAAVQSPKSRCLIVNFQASLIHSNKEVWNGSDGGSYAIVLDFDEEKSLVTLSDANQESFYRTWLCPLDVLFEALSAVDSISLRARGTLMLTASSQHDMYLDCYGYDMRHSLVHHPFKPSVWPAFHCLALVASEMSSGDSTNGQCLQFSAEDFLYSMPSFSVYTVLAKELESEHIVALANTAFERLGIALEAKVVDVAVAGSFLKACCDEMVKGKPVTMTLLGYDTRPIHRVAGFSFGVINRVRGTGNEGTIQLVEGNGCAFGSVWERPAQELQHAVTAMVRIMRR
;
A
#
# COMPACT_ATOMS: atom_id res chain seq x y z
N MET A 1 -0.08 9.81 65.60
CA MET A 1 0.68 8.86 66.45
C MET A 1 0.90 7.54 65.68
N SER A 2 1.89 6.77 66.12
CA SER A 2 2.62 5.70 65.42
C SER A 2 1.87 4.58 64.67
N SER A 3 2.50 4.17 63.55
CA SER A 3 2.73 2.80 63.01
C SER A 3 1.60 1.78 62.78
N LYS A 4 1.54 1.29 61.53
CA LYS A 4 1.52 -0.15 61.19
C LYS A 4 2.18 -0.44 59.83
N ALA A 5 3.49 -0.14 59.73
CA ALA A 5 4.31 -0.40 58.55
C ALA A 5 4.78 -1.87 58.51
N GLY A 6 3.85 -2.82 58.44
CA GLY A 6 4.14 -4.27 58.48
C GLY A 6 3.26 -5.11 57.56
N SER A 7 2.62 -4.50 56.57
CA SER A 7 1.67 -5.15 55.65
C SER A 7 2.25 -5.38 54.25
N VAL A 8 3.19 -4.53 53.81
CA VAL A 8 3.70 -4.52 52.43
C VAL A 8 4.90 -5.47 52.26
N GLU A 9 5.85 -5.49 53.20
CA GLU A 9 7.00 -6.42 53.14
C GLU A 9 6.55 -7.88 53.26
N THR A 10 5.63 -8.20 54.17
CA THR A 10 5.03 -9.54 54.25
C THR A 10 4.26 -9.95 52.98
N MET A 11 3.70 -8.99 52.24
CA MET A 11 3.04 -9.25 50.96
C MET A 11 4.06 -9.48 49.83
N LEU A 12 5.16 -8.73 49.84
CA LEU A 12 6.28 -8.90 48.90
C LEU A 12 7.02 -10.22 49.13
N GLU A 13 7.32 -10.60 50.37
CA GLU A 13 7.91 -11.91 50.70
C GLU A 13 7.00 -13.07 50.28
N ALA A 14 5.68 -12.95 50.47
CA ALA A 14 4.71 -13.94 50.02
C ALA A 14 4.58 -14.03 48.48
N ILE A 15 4.87 -12.95 47.74
CA ILE A 15 4.94 -12.96 46.27
C ILE A 15 6.27 -13.53 45.80
N GLN A 16 7.38 -13.17 46.44
CA GLN A 16 8.73 -13.67 46.17
C GLN A 16 8.78 -15.20 46.33
N GLY A 17 8.28 -15.74 47.44
CA GLY A 17 8.21 -17.19 47.67
C GLY A 17 7.33 -17.94 46.67
N LYS A 18 6.26 -17.30 46.15
CA LYS A 18 5.44 -17.86 45.05
C LYS A 18 6.19 -17.86 43.72
N LEU A 19 6.96 -16.81 43.43
CA LEU A 19 7.80 -16.74 42.23
C LEU A 19 8.91 -17.79 42.24
N GLU A 20 9.52 -18.02 43.40
CA GLU A 20 10.58 -19.01 43.59
C GLU A 20 10.05 -20.45 43.50
N ALA A 21 8.86 -20.72 44.05
CA ALA A 21 8.16 -21.99 43.83
C ALA A 21 7.84 -22.23 42.34
N LEU A 22 7.35 -21.20 41.64
CA LEU A 22 7.03 -21.29 40.20
C LEU A 22 8.29 -21.54 39.36
N HIS A 23 9.43 -20.91 39.68
CA HIS A 23 10.71 -21.20 39.04
C HIS A 23 11.26 -22.61 39.36
N ALA A 24 11.01 -23.13 40.56
CA ALA A 24 11.38 -24.50 40.91
C ALA A 24 10.58 -25.55 40.11
N ASP A 25 9.29 -25.30 39.87
CA ASP A 25 8.46 -26.19 39.05
C ASP A 25 8.77 -26.07 37.56
N ILE A 26 9.06 -24.87 37.02
CA ILE A 26 9.54 -24.70 35.63
C ILE A 26 10.84 -25.49 35.41
N LYS A 27 11.75 -25.55 36.40
CA LYS A 27 12.97 -26.38 36.31
C LYS A 27 12.70 -27.89 36.32
N LYS A 28 11.56 -28.38 36.84
CA LYS A 28 11.18 -29.80 36.75
C LYS A 28 10.67 -30.19 35.36
N PHE A 29 10.10 -29.25 34.60
CA PHE A 29 9.66 -29.52 33.21
C PHE A 29 10.81 -29.50 32.18
N ALA A 30 11.96 -28.92 32.52
CA ALA A 30 13.10 -28.79 31.61
C ALA A 30 13.98 -30.05 31.48
N SER A 31 13.73 -31.11 32.25
CA SER A 31 14.61 -32.29 32.32
C SER A 31 14.17 -33.48 31.45
N HIS A 32 13.81 -33.23 30.18
CA HIS A 32 13.67 -34.28 29.16
C HIS A 32 14.21 -33.81 27.78
N SER A 33 15.52 -33.64 27.70
CA SER A 33 16.23 -33.50 26.42
C SER A 33 16.47 -34.88 25.80
N VAL A 34 15.84 -35.18 24.67
CA VAL A 34 16.22 -36.32 23.81
C VAL A 34 17.23 -35.82 22.77
N SER A 35 18.36 -36.51 22.68
CA SER A 35 19.49 -36.17 21.81
C SER A 35 19.29 -36.63 20.37
N PHE A 36 19.66 -35.80 19.39
CA PHE A 36 19.96 -36.26 18.03
C PHE A 36 21.44 -36.64 17.91
N HIS A 37 21.71 -37.88 17.51
CA HIS A 37 23.03 -38.36 17.12
C HIS A 37 22.93 -38.89 15.69
N ASN A 38 23.76 -38.34 14.79
CA ASN A 38 24.05 -38.96 13.50
C ASN A 38 25.31 -39.82 13.65
N GLY A 39 25.24 -41.11 13.30
CA GLY A 39 26.39 -41.86 12.77
C GLY A 39 26.42 -41.74 11.25
N GLU A 40 27.50 -42.02 10.52
CA GLU A 40 28.85 -42.54 10.89
C GLU A 40 29.92 -41.76 10.06
N SER A 41 31.25 -41.95 10.11
CA SER A 41 32.22 -42.84 10.80
C SER A 41 33.58 -42.07 10.90
N SER A 42 34.75 -42.55 11.36
CA SER A 42 35.23 -43.85 11.88
C SER A 42 36.46 -43.65 12.82
N PHE A 43 36.97 -44.75 13.40
CA PHE A 43 38.30 -44.99 14.01
C PHE A 43 39.38 -43.88 13.93
N SER A 44 39.99 -43.45 15.05
CA SER A 44 40.97 -44.27 15.79
C SER A 44 41.48 -43.66 17.13
N ARG A 45 42.08 -44.55 17.96
CA ARG A 45 42.95 -44.42 19.17
C ARG A 45 43.75 -43.10 19.38
N SER A 46 44.16 -42.65 20.58
CA SER A 46 44.17 -43.26 21.94
C SER A 46 44.67 -42.33 23.09
N THR A 47 44.06 -42.45 24.28
CA THR A 47 44.61 -42.33 25.67
C THR A 47 45.28 -41.03 26.21
N PRO A 48 45.34 -40.83 27.56
CA PRO A 48 45.33 -39.50 28.21
C PRO A 48 46.57 -39.24 29.13
N VAL A 49 46.50 -38.17 29.97
CA VAL A 49 47.19 -37.88 31.28
C VAL A 49 47.44 -36.35 31.36
N ARG A 50 47.54 -35.61 32.49
CA ARG A 50 47.05 -35.59 33.88
C ARG A 50 47.85 -34.44 34.57
N GLN A 51 47.17 -33.53 35.30
CA GLN A 51 47.67 -32.76 36.47
C GLN A 51 48.83 -31.72 36.43
N LEU A 52 48.52 -30.56 37.05
CA LEU A 52 49.26 -29.82 38.13
C LEU A 52 50.39 -28.79 37.85
N SER A 53 50.11 -27.56 38.36
CA SER A 53 50.89 -26.75 39.35
C SER A 53 51.75 -25.53 38.92
N ASN A 54 51.54 -24.43 39.69
CA ASN A 54 52.42 -23.27 40.05
C ASN A 54 53.06 -22.40 38.92
N GLY A 55 53.29 -21.07 39.01
CA GLY A 55 53.16 -20.04 40.06
C GLY A 55 54.51 -19.34 40.33
N ASN A 56 54.72 -18.01 40.34
CA ASN A 56 53.84 -16.80 40.28
C ASN A 56 54.41 -15.73 39.27
N ILE A 57 54.12 -14.41 39.27
CA ILE A 57 54.52 -13.34 40.22
C ILE A 57 53.68 -12.04 39.98
N ILE A 58 52.92 -11.59 41.02
CA ILE A 58 52.83 -10.26 41.72
C ILE A 58 53.04 -8.93 40.90
N LEU A 59 52.39 -7.76 41.14
CA LEU A 59 51.97 -7.09 42.40
C LEU A 59 50.84 -6.00 42.27
N HIS A 60 50.36 -5.55 43.44
CA HIS A 60 49.12 -4.86 43.82
C HIS A 60 48.70 -3.44 43.29
N THR A 61 47.36 -3.28 43.32
CA THR A 61 46.42 -2.17 43.68
C THR A 61 46.80 -1.17 44.83
N PRO A 62 45.99 -0.14 45.24
CA PRO A 62 44.86 0.65 44.63
C PRO A 62 44.75 2.20 45.03
N LYS A 63 43.60 2.85 44.70
CA LYS A 63 42.86 4.01 45.36
C LYS A 63 43.14 5.51 45.00
N ILE A 64 42.12 6.18 44.40
CA ILE A 64 41.28 7.38 44.82
C ILE A 64 41.88 8.30 45.95
N PRO A 65 41.76 9.68 46.05
CA PRO A 65 40.75 10.67 45.50
C PRO A 65 41.18 12.13 45.05
N ILE A 66 40.20 12.92 44.53
CA ILE A 66 39.86 14.39 44.73
C ILE A 66 40.93 15.53 44.54
N GLY A 67 40.58 16.64 43.85
CA GLY A 67 41.09 17.99 44.24
C GLY A 67 41.15 19.20 43.25
N ARG A 68 40.12 20.08 43.27
CA ARG A 68 40.01 21.53 42.95
C ARG A 68 41.20 22.42 42.41
N ALA A 69 40.91 23.14 41.30
CA ALA A 69 40.84 24.63 41.12
C ALA A 69 42.08 25.56 40.90
N SER A 70 41.80 26.67 40.14
CA SER A 70 42.52 27.98 40.06
C SER A 70 43.89 28.04 39.33
N ARG A 71 44.37 29.18 38.78
CA ARG A 71 43.82 30.45 38.20
C ARG A 71 45.03 31.32 37.70
N LEU A 72 44.81 32.31 36.81
CA LEU A 72 45.70 33.50 36.56
C LEU A 72 47.10 33.21 35.92
N CYS A 73 47.86 34.17 35.35
CA CYS A 73 47.56 35.29 34.42
C CYS A 73 48.87 35.92 33.85
N ALA A 74 48.78 36.56 32.67
CA ALA A 74 49.50 37.78 32.23
C ALA A 74 50.99 37.78 31.77
N SER A 75 51.27 38.78 30.90
CA SER A 75 52.56 39.44 30.56
C SER A 75 53.52 38.74 29.56
N ASN A 76 54.31 39.41 28.69
CA ASN A 76 54.35 40.82 28.20
C ASN A 76 55.41 41.00 27.07
N PHE A 77 55.21 41.94 26.12
CA PHE A 77 56.21 42.62 25.22
C PHE A 77 57.15 41.73 24.33
N ALA A 78 57.83 42.15 23.25
CA ALA A 78 58.02 43.39 22.45
C ALA A 78 58.34 42.98 20.98
N GLU A 79 57.94 43.72 19.91
CA GLU A 79 58.76 44.72 19.16
C GLU A 79 60.13 44.19 18.65
N THR A 80 60.49 44.16 17.35
CA THR A 80 60.72 45.33 16.46
C THR A 80 61.08 44.98 14.97
N VAL A 81 60.85 45.96 14.06
CA VAL A 81 61.66 46.33 12.84
C VAL A 81 61.58 45.55 11.50
N THR A 82 61.55 46.33 10.40
CA THR A 82 61.48 46.05 8.95
C THR A 82 62.77 46.59 8.23
N PRO A 83 62.90 46.84 6.89
CA PRO A 83 62.22 46.42 5.65
C PRO A 83 63.19 46.02 4.46
N THR A 84 62.66 46.02 3.21
CA THR A 84 63.31 46.11 1.85
C THR A 84 63.45 44.80 1.03
N GLY A 85 63.12 44.73 -0.28
CA GLY A 85 62.52 45.73 -1.20
C GLY A 85 62.02 45.15 -2.57
N THR A 86 61.46 46.04 -3.40
CA THR A 86 61.17 46.06 -4.89
C THR A 86 61.61 44.88 -5.81
N THR A 87 60.96 44.49 -6.93
CA THR A 87 60.09 45.22 -7.91
C THR A 87 59.23 44.30 -8.84
N SER A 88 58.29 44.90 -9.58
CA SER A 88 57.22 44.44 -10.54
C SER A 88 57.70 43.70 -11.85
N PRO A 89 56.87 43.35 -12.90
CA PRO A 89 55.46 43.75 -13.22
C PRO A 89 54.47 42.77 -13.97
N SER A 90 53.24 43.27 -14.24
CA SER A 90 52.36 43.04 -15.43
C SER A 90 51.62 41.68 -15.64
N PHE A 91 50.41 41.56 -16.24
CA PHE A 91 49.28 42.48 -16.56
C PHE A 91 47.99 41.63 -16.84
N LEU A 92 46.78 42.23 -16.84
CA LEU A 92 45.49 41.64 -17.29
C LEU A 92 44.90 42.42 -18.49
N PRO A 93 44.08 41.82 -19.37
CA PRO A 93 43.22 42.54 -20.32
C PRO A 93 41.76 42.72 -19.81
N VAL A 94 41.00 43.63 -20.46
CA VAL A 94 39.73 44.21 -19.97
C VAL A 94 38.60 44.20 -21.02
N ILE A 95 37.40 43.82 -20.57
CA ILE A 95 36.00 44.23 -20.90
C ILE A 95 35.72 45.17 -22.11
N SER A 96 34.65 44.88 -22.88
CA SER A 96 33.67 45.84 -23.47
C SER A 96 32.49 45.10 -24.16
N GLY A 97 31.24 45.59 -24.29
CA GLY A 97 30.55 46.74 -23.65
C GLY A 97 29.44 47.42 -24.51
N GLY A 98 28.23 47.66 -23.96
CA GLY A 98 27.12 48.52 -24.52
C GLY A 98 26.00 47.77 -25.28
N GLY A 99 24.74 48.22 -25.42
CA GLY A 99 23.95 49.41 -24.96
C GLY A 99 22.66 49.57 -25.83
N SER A 100 21.61 50.40 -25.59
CA SER A 100 21.13 51.23 -24.46
C SER A 100 19.72 51.84 -24.75
N GLY A 101 18.79 51.93 -23.77
CA GLY A 101 17.59 52.85 -23.79
C GLY A 101 16.19 52.20 -23.64
N SER A 102 15.12 52.89 -23.16
CA SER A 102 14.98 54.23 -22.50
C SER A 102 13.55 54.44 -21.90
N GLY A 103 13.39 55.38 -20.93
CA GLY A 103 12.10 55.94 -20.43
C GLY A 103 11.70 55.51 -18.99
N SER A 104 11.90 56.32 -17.92
CA SER A 104 11.10 57.48 -17.42
C SER A 104 9.73 57.10 -16.81
N GLY A 105 9.32 57.45 -15.58
CA GLY A 105 9.86 58.19 -14.40
C GLY A 105 8.77 58.17 -13.29
N GLY A 106 8.85 58.74 -12.07
CA GLY A 106 9.92 59.44 -11.32
C GLY A 106 9.37 60.02 -9.98
N GLY A 107 10.24 60.23 -8.98
CA GLY A 107 9.97 60.99 -7.73
C GLY A 107 9.27 60.25 -6.57
N GLY A 108 9.64 60.40 -5.28
CA GLY A 108 10.84 61.06 -4.73
C GLY A 108 10.83 61.25 -3.19
N GLY A 109 11.96 60.94 -2.54
CA GLY A 109 12.46 61.60 -1.30
C GLY A 109 12.20 60.92 0.06
N GLY A 110 13.17 60.77 0.97
CA GLY A 110 14.62 60.99 0.85
C GLY A 110 15.42 60.90 2.18
N GLY A 111 16.73 60.58 2.08
CA GLY A 111 17.76 60.69 3.14
C GLY A 111 17.79 59.57 4.21
N GLY A 112 18.91 59.02 4.66
CA GLY A 112 20.36 59.15 4.35
C GLY A 112 21.13 58.42 5.48
N GLY A 113 22.32 57.85 5.37
CA GLY A 113 23.37 57.75 4.36
C GLY A 113 24.53 56.91 4.96
N GLY A 114 25.74 56.92 4.38
CA GLY A 114 26.94 56.36 5.03
C GLY A 114 27.44 55.01 4.48
N THR A 115 28.18 55.06 3.37
CA THR A 115 28.91 53.90 2.80
C THR A 115 30.23 53.63 3.52
N GLY A 116 30.44 52.39 3.98
CA GLY A 116 31.74 51.90 4.48
C GLY A 116 32.11 50.56 3.83
N ARG A 117 33.20 50.53 3.05
CA ARG A 117 33.70 49.32 2.38
C ARG A 117 34.21 48.31 3.43
N ALA A 118 33.63 47.11 3.47
CA ALA A 118 34.27 45.96 4.10
C ALA A 118 35.40 45.43 3.20
N GLY A 119 36.63 45.46 3.68
CA GLY A 119 37.77 44.80 3.03
C GLY A 119 37.79 43.30 3.32
N PHE A 120 38.28 42.50 2.37
CA PHE A 120 38.57 41.09 2.61
C PHE A 120 39.62 40.94 3.72
N GLN A 121 39.37 40.09 4.70
CA GLN A 121 40.41 39.55 5.58
C GLN A 121 40.77 38.12 5.18
N GLU A 122 42.05 37.79 5.35
CA GLU A 122 42.65 36.54 4.94
C GLU A 122 42.16 35.34 5.76
N LYS A 123 42.42 34.13 5.26
CA LYS A 123 42.15 32.86 5.95
C LYS A 123 42.85 32.82 7.31
N SER A 124 42.12 33.10 8.38
CA SER A 124 42.45 32.50 9.68
C SER A 124 42.19 31.00 9.60
N ILE A 125 43.19 30.19 9.98
CA ILE A 125 42.99 28.76 10.18
C ILE A 125 42.16 28.63 11.45
N SER A 126 40.85 28.51 11.31
CA SER A 126 39.97 28.19 12.43
C SER A 126 40.34 26.81 12.95
N VAL A 127 40.93 26.74 14.14
CA VAL A 127 41.11 25.47 14.85
C VAL A 127 39.71 24.89 15.09
N GLU A 128 39.37 23.82 14.35
CA GLU A 128 38.11 23.10 14.52
C GLU A 128 37.97 22.68 15.99
N SER A 129 36.78 22.87 16.58
CA SER A 129 36.56 22.50 17.97
C SER A 129 36.74 20.98 18.14
N PRO A 130 37.17 20.49 19.33
CA PRO A 130 37.32 19.05 19.57
C PRO A 130 36.06 18.27 19.25
N ASP A 131 34.89 18.84 19.55
CA ASP A 131 33.58 18.26 19.26
C ASP A 131 33.27 18.19 17.75
N SER A 132 33.65 19.21 16.96
CA SER A 132 33.43 19.16 15.51
C SER A 132 34.32 18.12 14.82
N LEU A 133 35.58 17.97 15.27
CA LEU A 133 36.47 16.91 14.80
C LEU A 133 35.98 15.51 15.22
N HIS A 134 35.49 15.35 16.46
CA HIS A 134 34.94 14.08 16.94
C HIS A 134 33.69 13.68 16.16
N ASN A 135 32.76 14.62 15.95
CA ASN A 135 31.55 14.40 15.17
C ASN A 135 31.86 14.10 13.69
N ARG A 136 32.85 14.76 13.08
CA ARG A 136 33.27 14.45 11.70
C ARG A 136 33.81 13.02 11.58
N ARG A 137 34.69 12.58 12.49
CA ARG A 137 35.19 11.19 12.53
C ARG A 137 34.07 10.17 12.73
N ARG A 138 33.08 10.47 13.59
CA ARG A 138 31.93 9.57 13.81
C ARG A 138 31.05 9.46 12.56
N ALA A 139 30.83 10.56 11.84
CA ALA A 139 30.11 10.56 10.56
C ALA A 139 30.88 9.83 9.44
N GLU A 140 32.21 10.01 9.36
CA GLU A 140 33.09 9.27 8.44
C GLU A 140 33.06 7.75 8.74
N ALA A 141 33.15 7.36 10.01
CA ALA A 141 33.05 5.96 10.43
C ALA A 141 31.69 5.32 10.10
N ALA A 142 30.59 6.06 10.26
CA ALA A 142 29.26 5.57 9.87
C ALA A 142 29.10 5.43 8.35
N LYS A 143 29.62 6.38 7.56
CA LYS A 143 29.66 6.25 6.09
C LYS A 143 30.49 5.03 5.67
N GLN A 144 31.61 4.77 6.35
CA GLN A 144 32.41 3.57 6.11
C GLN A 144 31.67 2.28 6.50
N LYS A 145 31.01 2.25 7.66
CA LYS A 145 30.15 1.11 8.09
C LYS A 145 29.05 0.81 7.07
N LEU A 146 28.37 1.83 6.54
CA LEU A 146 27.32 1.65 5.54
C LEU A 146 27.89 1.11 4.22
N ARG A 147 29.02 1.64 3.77
CA ARG A 147 29.74 1.11 2.59
C ARG A 147 30.17 -0.34 2.78
N GLU A 148 30.72 -0.70 3.92
CA GLU A 148 31.13 -2.08 4.22
C GLU A 148 29.94 -3.04 4.29
N PHE A 149 28.81 -2.59 4.84
CA PHE A 149 27.56 -3.36 4.90
C PHE A 149 26.93 -3.59 3.51
N VAL A 150 26.95 -2.57 2.64
CA VAL A 150 26.35 -2.61 1.29
C VAL A 150 27.28 -3.21 0.24
N LYS A 151 28.61 -3.15 0.42
CA LYS A 151 29.61 -3.73 -0.51
C LYS A 151 29.30 -5.15 -1.01
N PRO A 152 28.89 -6.15 -0.20
CA PRO A 152 28.56 -7.49 -0.70
C PRO A 152 27.26 -7.55 -1.53
N MET A 153 26.47 -6.48 -1.56
CA MET A 153 25.23 -6.35 -2.35
C MET A 153 25.44 -5.51 -3.63
N ILE A 154 26.61 -4.89 -3.83
CA ILE A 154 26.93 -4.19 -5.09
C ILE A 154 27.62 -5.21 -6.00
N SER A 155 26.95 -5.64 -7.07
CA SER A 155 27.54 -6.57 -8.03
C SER A 155 28.76 -5.95 -8.72
N PRO A 156 29.89 -6.67 -8.82
CA PRO A 156 31.00 -6.25 -9.66
C PRO A 156 30.60 -6.36 -11.15
N PRO A 157 31.14 -5.51 -12.04
CA PRO A 157 30.75 -5.45 -13.47
C PRO A 157 31.12 -6.70 -14.30
N GLU A 158 31.73 -7.72 -13.69
CA GLU A 158 32.20 -8.95 -14.35
C GLU A 158 31.37 -10.20 -13.97
N GLU A 159 30.41 -10.09 -13.05
CA GLU A 159 29.51 -11.21 -12.76
C GLU A 159 28.48 -11.41 -13.88
N LYS A 160 28.09 -12.67 -14.12
CA LYS A 160 26.99 -12.98 -15.05
C LYS A 160 25.74 -12.21 -14.63
N ASN A 161 25.15 -11.45 -15.55
CA ASN A 161 23.88 -10.75 -15.36
C ASN A 161 22.74 -11.77 -15.12
N VAL A 162 22.57 -12.18 -13.87
CA VAL A 162 21.35 -12.85 -13.39
C VAL A 162 20.25 -11.79 -13.40
N PRO A 163 19.12 -12.00 -14.09
CA PRO A 163 18.06 -11.01 -14.17
C PRO A 163 17.33 -10.84 -12.84
N GLU A 164 16.58 -9.74 -12.71
CA GLU A 164 15.63 -9.53 -11.63
C GLU A 164 14.58 -10.64 -11.58
N LEU A 165 14.23 -11.09 -10.37
CA LEU A 165 13.23 -12.12 -10.14
C LEU A 165 11.87 -11.64 -10.64
N ARG A 166 11.38 -12.28 -11.69
CA ARG A 166 10.07 -11.99 -12.29
C ARG A 166 8.97 -12.00 -11.23
N SER A 167 8.03 -11.07 -11.36
CA SER A 167 6.89 -10.93 -10.44
C SER A 167 7.22 -10.47 -9.01
N ALA A 168 8.48 -10.15 -8.70
CA ALA A 168 8.92 -9.64 -7.40
C ALA A 168 9.71 -8.31 -7.42
N PRO A 169 9.25 -7.26 -8.13
CA PRO A 169 9.82 -5.92 -8.00
C PRO A 169 9.51 -5.35 -6.61
N CYS A 170 10.21 -5.79 -5.57
CA CYS A 170 9.87 -5.56 -4.16
C CYS A 170 10.79 -4.55 -3.47
N ALA A 171 11.32 -3.59 -4.23
CA ALA A 171 12.33 -2.60 -3.79
C ALA A 171 11.95 -1.88 -2.48
N TRP A 172 10.67 -1.64 -2.23
CA TRP A 172 10.19 -1.00 -0.99
C TRP A 172 10.30 -1.92 0.24
N LEU A 173 9.92 -3.21 0.13
CA LEU A 173 10.09 -4.21 1.19
C LEU A 173 11.58 -4.45 1.47
N LEU A 174 12.37 -4.61 0.40
CA LEU A 174 13.83 -4.75 0.50
C LEU A 174 14.46 -3.53 1.19
N SER A 175 14.01 -2.32 0.85
CA SER A 175 14.49 -1.09 1.49
C SER A 175 14.22 -1.08 3.00
N ILE A 176 13.03 -1.51 3.46
CA ILE A 176 12.75 -1.66 4.91
C ILE A 176 13.69 -2.70 5.53
N ALA A 177 13.82 -3.89 4.92
CA ALA A 177 14.61 -5.00 5.45
C ALA A 177 16.10 -4.63 5.60
N ILE A 178 16.68 -4.03 4.56
CA ILE A 178 18.08 -3.59 4.53
C ILE A 178 18.30 -2.42 5.50
N ALA A 179 17.40 -1.44 5.56
CA ALA A 179 17.48 -0.30 6.49
C ALA A 179 17.42 -0.75 7.96
N CYS A 180 16.48 -1.62 8.31
CA CYS A 180 16.35 -2.15 9.66
C CYS A 180 17.57 -3.02 10.02
N SER A 181 18.05 -3.85 9.10
CA SER A 181 19.25 -4.69 9.30
C SER A 181 20.51 -3.86 9.54
N TYR A 182 20.73 -2.80 8.73
CA TYR A 182 21.89 -1.92 8.86
C TYR A 182 21.96 -1.21 10.23
N ILE A 183 20.83 -0.68 10.70
CA ILE A 183 20.79 0.08 11.95
C ILE A 183 20.85 -0.85 13.17
N SER A 184 20.05 -1.92 13.18
CA SER A 184 19.96 -2.82 14.33
C SER A 184 21.13 -3.80 14.43
N GLY A 185 21.74 -4.18 13.31
CA GLY A 185 22.68 -5.31 13.23
C GLY A 185 22.01 -6.69 13.23
N GLU A 186 20.68 -6.77 13.33
CA GLU A 186 19.92 -8.00 13.15
C GLU A 186 19.78 -8.35 11.67
N ARG A 187 19.62 -9.64 11.34
CA ARG A 187 19.34 -10.07 9.97
C ARG A 187 17.82 -10.07 9.76
N ILE A 188 17.29 -8.96 9.25
CA ILE A 188 15.85 -8.79 8.99
C ILE A 188 15.59 -9.04 7.50
N THR A 189 14.59 -9.89 7.22
CA THR A 189 14.20 -10.30 5.87
C THR A 189 12.87 -9.66 5.46
N ILE A 190 12.50 -9.78 4.17
CA ILE A 190 11.18 -9.32 3.71
C ILE A 190 10.08 -10.23 4.26
N GLU A 191 10.38 -11.51 4.48
CA GLU A 191 9.50 -12.51 5.07
C GLU A 191 9.14 -12.20 6.53
N ASP A 192 10.06 -11.61 7.29
CA ASP A 192 9.80 -11.12 8.66
C ASP A 192 8.80 -9.95 8.64
N ILE A 193 8.99 -9.00 7.73
CA ILE A 193 8.13 -7.82 7.58
C ILE A 193 6.72 -8.23 7.11
N LEU A 194 6.63 -9.13 6.12
CA LEU A 194 5.39 -9.69 5.60
C LEU A 194 4.61 -10.41 6.70
N ARG A 195 5.25 -11.34 7.42
CA ARG A 195 4.64 -12.13 8.50
C ARG A 195 4.20 -11.26 9.68
N GLN A 196 5.06 -10.36 10.15
CA GLN A 196 4.81 -9.61 11.38
C GLN A 196 3.73 -8.53 11.22
N ASN A 197 3.59 -7.95 10.02
CA ASN A 197 2.54 -6.97 9.70
C ASN A 197 1.32 -7.61 9.01
N ARG A 198 1.29 -8.95 8.82
CA ARG A 198 0.24 -9.69 8.10
C ARG A 198 -0.12 -9.06 6.74
N LEU A 199 0.89 -8.74 5.95
CA LEU A 199 0.70 -8.16 4.62
C LEU A 199 0.23 -9.23 3.63
N GLY A 200 -0.61 -8.85 2.67
CA GLY A 200 -0.97 -9.72 1.56
C GLY A 200 0.24 -10.00 0.65
N LEU A 201 0.42 -11.23 0.19
CA LEU A 201 1.58 -11.65 -0.62
C LEU A 201 1.76 -10.81 -1.89
N HIS A 202 0.66 -10.40 -2.51
CA HIS A 202 0.63 -9.56 -3.72
C HIS A 202 1.41 -8.23 -3.58
N TYR A 203 1.71 -7.77 -2.36
CA TYR A 203 2.60 -6.63 -2.10
C TYR A 203 4.06 -6.85 -2.56
N VAL A 204 4.50 -8.10 -2.72
CA VAL A 204 5.80 -8.47 -3.32
C VAL A 204 5.85 -8.08 -4.80
N SER A 205 4.70 -8.11 -5.49
CA SER A 205 4.60 -7.81 -6.92
C SER A 205 4.45 -6.30 -7.22
N PHE A 206 4.70 -5.42 -6.25
CA PHE A 206 4.58 -3.96 -6.44
C PHE A 206 5.92 -3.23 -6.27
N PRO A 207 6.42 -2.51 -7.30
CA PRO A 207 7.64 -1.69 -7.21
C PRO A 207 7.51 -0.53 -6.21
N SER A 208 6.28 -0.12 -5.91
CA SER A 208 5.98 1.05 -5.12
C SER A 208 4.67 0.88 -4.35
N VAL A 209 4.65 1.43 -3.14
CA VAL A 209 3.47 1.71 -2.32
C VAL A 209 3.44 3.21 -2.02
N THR A 210 2.39 3.73 -1.42
CA THR A 210 2.39 5.14 -0.99
C THR A 210 3.42 5.39 0.12
N LEU A 211 3.93 6.62 0.24
CA LEU A 211 4.85 6.98 1.32
C LEU A 211 4.21 6.84 2.72
N ALA A 212 2.87 6.97 2.80
CA ALA A 212 2.10 6.71 4.01
C ALA A 212 2.14 5.22 4.39
N GLU A 213 1.85 4.32 3.44
CA GLU A 213 1.94 2.87 3.64
C GLU A 213 3.36 2.44 4.04
N LEU A 214 4.42 2.97 3.40
CA LEU A 214 5.81 2.68 3.80
C LEU A 214 6.04 3.04 5.28
N PHE A 215 5.61 4.24 5.69
CA PHE A 215 5.77 4.69 7.07
C PHE A 215 4.99 3.83 8.06
N ASP A 216 3.72 3.54 7.79
CA ASP A 216 2.88 2.78 8.72
C ASP A 216 3.37 1.33 8.88
N VAL A 217 3.70 0.64 7.77
CA VAL A 217 4.31 -0.71 7.81
C VAL A 217 5.64 -0.71 8.56
N THR A 218 6.50 0.29 8.33
CA THR A 218 7.77 0.41 9.06
C THR A 218 7.53 0.68 10.56
N SER A 219 6.62 1.58 10.90
CA SER A 219 6.32 1.95 12.29
C SER A 219 5.72 0.80 13.08
N GLU A 220 4.83 0.03 12.45
CA GLU A 220 4.21 -1.17 13.01
C GLU A 220 5.24 -2.30 13.20
N PHE A 221 6.09 -2.54 12.19
CA PHE A 221 7.20 -3.48 12.30
C PHE A 221 8.15 -3.16 13.47
N LEU A 222 8.61 -1.91 13.57
CA LEU A 222 9.49 -1.45 14.64
C LEU A 222 8.82 -1.50 16.03
N THR A 223 7.50 -1.30 16.10
CA THR A 223 6.74 -1.33 17.37
C THR A 223 6.53 -2.76 17.87
N ASN A 224 6.26 -3.70 16.95
CA ASN A 224 5.90 -5.08 17.28
C ASN A 224 7.12 -6.01 17.39
N HIS A 225 8.26 -5.68 16.77
CA HIS A 225 9.47 -6.51 16.84
C HIS A 225 10.20 -6.33 18.19
N PRO A 226 10.33 -7.36 19.05
CA PRO A 226 10.81 -7.21 20.43
C PRO A 226 12.16 -6.49 20.55
N LYS A 227 13.18 -6.98 19.83
CA LYS A 227 14.54 -6.39 19.85
C LYS A 227 14.58 -4.93 19.38
N LEU A 228 13.91 -4.59 18.27
CA LEU A 228 13.93 -3.21 17.72
C LEU A 228 13.24 -2.22 18.66
N ARG A 229 12.17 -2.68 19.33
CA ARG A 229 11.49 -1.95 20.40
C ARG A 229 12.41 -1.73 21.61
N GLU A 230 13.16 -2.75 22.04
CA GLU A 230 14.14 -2.66 23.13
C GLU A 230 15.30 -1.72 22.79
N MET A 231 15.81 -1.77 21.55
CA MET A 231 16.82 -0.85 21.01
C MET A 231 16.29 0.58 20.80
N ARG A 232 15.00 0.84 21.04
CA ARG A 232 14.35 2.14 20.82
C ARG A 232 14.52 2.66 19.38
N LEU A 233 14.53 1.74 18.40
CA LEU A 233 14.55 2.10 16.99
C LEU A 233 13.19 2.70 16.59
N ARG A 234 13.21 3.86 15.95
CA ARG A 234 12.04 4.63 15.53
C ARG A 234 12.13 4.97 14.04
N CYS A 235 11.01 5.38 13.47
CA CYS A 235 10.96 6.00 12.16
C CYS A 235 10.18 7.33 12.21
N GLU A 236 10.54 8.23 11.32
CA GLU A 236 9.81 9.45 10.96
C GLU A 236 9.60 9.48 9.45
N VAL A 237 8.75 10.39 8.97
CA VAL A 237 8.49 10.56 7.53
C VAL A 237 8.32 12.03 7.17
N ALA A 238 8.98 12.44 6.10
CA ALA A 238 8.94 13.80 5.54
C ALA A 238 8.47 13.75 4.08
N THR A 239 7.51 14.61 3.73
CA THR A 239 7.04 14.82 2.35
C THR A 239 7.66 16.08 1.75
N PHE A 240 7.80 16.11 0.43
CA PHE A 240 8.41 17.22 -0.33
C PHE A 240 7.33 18.07 -1.02
N ASP A 241 6.18 18.26 -0.36
CA ASP A 241 5.15 19.17 -0.85
C ASP A 241 5.68 20.62 -0.81
N THR A 242 5.44 21.38 -1.88
CA THR A 242 6.12 22.66 -2.14
C THR A 242 5.34 23.92 -1.76
N GLU A 243 4.09 23.78 -1.30
CA GLU A 243 3.18 24.90 -1.02
C GLU A 243 2.64 24.83 0.42
N THR A 244 2.83 25.90 1.20
CA THR A 244 2.27 26.08 2.55
C THR A 244 0.92 26.78 2.49
N ARG A 245 0.12 26.63 3.55
CA ARG A 245 -1.09 27.45 3.72
C ARG A 245 -0.75 28.82 4.31
N ASP A 246 -0.01 28.83 5.41
CA ASP A 246 0.26 30.05 6.19
C ASP A 246 1.75 30.41 6.15
N GLU A 247 2.08 31.59 5.61
CA GLU A 247 3.43 32.19 5.74
C GLU A 247 3.58 33.00 7.06
N LEU A 248 2.47 33.34 7.71
CA LEU A 248 2.41 34.23 8.88
C LEU A 248 1.58 33.58 10.01
N GLY A 249 2.27 33.16 11.07
CA GLY A 249 1.66 32.66 12.30
C GLY A 249 2.72 32.47 13.38
N ASP A 250 2.49 33.07 14.56
CA ASP A 250 3.53 33.35 15.54
C ASP A 250 4.27 32.14 16.15
N PHE A 251 5.43 32.44 16.73
CA PHE A 251 6.34 31.48 17.37
C PHE A 251 5.76 30.91 18.69
N MET A 252 4.96 29.85 18.62
CA MET A 252 4.74 28.93 19.76
C MET A 252 4.75 27.45 19.33
N GLY A 253 5.40 26.60 20.13
CA GLY A 253 5.26 25.13 20.06
C GLY A 253 5.97 24.43 18.91
N MET A 254 7.28 24.21 19.04
CA MET A 254 8.00 23.26 18.17
C MET A 254 7.59 21.82 18.51
N GLY A 255 6.81 21.18 17.63
CA GLY A 255 6.47 19.76 17.73
C GLY A 255 6.10 19.18 16.37
N GLU A 256 5.12 19.78 15.70
CA GLU A 256 4.58 19.28 14.43
C GLU A 256 4.32 20.41 13.41
N ARG A 257 5.23 21.37 13.28
CA ARG A 257 5.46 22.01 11.98
C ARG A 257 6.40 21.08 11.22
N LEU A 258 5.91 20.43 10.17
CA LEU A 258 6.78 19.99 9.08
C LEU A 258 7.00 21.24 8.22
N PRO A 259 8.15 21.95 8.33
CA PRO A 259 8.46 22.98 7.34
C PRO A 259 8.51 22.32 5.95
N ILE A 260 8.15 23.06 4.90
CA ILE A 260 8.41 22.62 3.52
C ILE A 260 9.86 22.18 3.45
N MET A 261 10.08 20.95 3.00
CA MET A 261 11.41 20.39 2.83
C MET A 261 12.04 21.05 1.61
N THR A 262 12.58 22.27 1.78
CA THR A 262 13.29 23.01 0.74
C THR A 262 14.62 22.32 0.42
N LEU A 263 15.17 22.56 -0.77
CA LEU A 263 16.48 22.00 -1.16
C LEU A 263 17.58 22.33 -0.15
N SER A 264 17.60 23.55 0.40
CA SER A 264 18.59 23.97 1.38
C SER A 264 18.41 23.27 2.73
N GLN A 265 17.16 23.05 3.17
CA GLN A 265 16.86 22.26 4.37
C GLN A 265 17.18 20.78 4.15
N PHE A 266 16.83 20.19 3.01
CA PHE A 266 17.18 18.81 2.67
C PHE A 266 18.71 18.60 2.61
N ARG A 267 19.45 19.52 1.98
CA ARG A 267 20.92 19.53 1.99
C ARG A 267 21.47 19.56 3.42
N LYS A 268 20.90 20.41 4.27
CA LYS A 268 21.29 20.57 5.68
C LYS A 268 21.03 19.28 6.47
N ASP A 269 19.90 18.62 6.24
CA ASP A 269 19.56 17.38 6.93
C ASP A 269 20.45 16.21 6.47
N LEU A 270 20.69 16.05 5.16
CA LEU A 270 21.68 15.07 4.66
C LEU A 270 23.12 15.36 5.13
N SER A 271 23.46 16.63 5.36
CA SER A 271 24.77 17.03 5.93
C SER A 271 24.86 16.77 7.43
N LYS A 272 23.72 16.80 8.14
CA LYS A 272 23.59 16.58 9.58
C LYS A 272 23.27 15.14 9.96
N ASN A 273 22.96 14.28 9.00
CA ASN A 273 22.43 12.93 9.24
C ASN A 273 23.19 12.22 10.35
N ASP A 274 22.44 11.76 11.35
CA ASP A 274 23.00 11.05 12.49
C ASP A 274 23.78 9.82 11.96
N PRO A 275 25.03 9.58 12.38
CA PRO A 275 25.75 8.34 12.08
C PRO A 275 25.00 7.04 12.42
N GLN A 276 23.89 7.11 13.15
CA GLN A 276 22.99 5.99 13.46
C GLN A 276 21.60 6.10 12.78
N SER A 277 21.52 6.77 11.64
CA SER A 277 20.28 6.89 10.84
C SER A 277 20.45 6.45 9.37
N ILE A 278 19.35 6.04 8.74
CA ILE A 278 19.28 5.78 7.30
C ILE A 278 17.94 6.29 6.75
N CYS A 279 17.94 6.78 5.51
CA CYS A 279 16.75 7.26 4.83
C CYS A 279 16.36 6.32 3.69
N ILE A 280 15.12 5.83 3.73
CA ILE A 280 14.43 5.19 2.61
C ILE A 280 13.72 6.30 1.83
N VAL A 281 14.10 6.53 0.57
CA VAL A 281 13.49 7.53 -0.33
C VAL A 281 12.47 6.89 -1.27
N ASN A 282 11.29 7.49 -1.41
CA ASN A 282 10.38 7.30 -2.53
C ASN A 282 10.68 8.39 -3.56
N PHE A 283 11.10 8.03 -4.77
CA PHE A 283 11.45 8.99 -5.82
C PHE A 283 10.86 8.61 -7.17
N ASP A 284 10.83 9.56 -8.09
CA ASP A 284 10.53 9.32 -9.51
C ASP A 284 11.79 8.81 -10.25
N PRO A 285 11.89 7.52 -10.60
CA PRO A 285 13.04 6.95 -11.29
C PRO A 285 13.19 7.44 -12.72
N TYR A 286 12.12 7.91 -13.38
CA TYR A 286 12.23 8.46 -14.74
C TYR A 286 13.16 9.67 -14.77
N LEU A 287 13.08 10.54 -13.77
CA LEU A 287 13.93 11.72 -13.67
C LEU A 287 15.39 11.39 -13.31
N ILE A 288 15.63 10.24 -12.66
CA ILE A 288 16.98 9.71 -12.42
C ILE A 288 17.56 9.15 -13.71
N GLU A 289 16.86 8.22 -14.37
CA GLU A 289 17.31 7.61 -15.63
C GLU A 289 17.49 8.65 -16.75
N GLN A 290 16.59 9.63 -16.88
CA GLN A 290 16.78 10.74 -17.82
C GLN A 290 18.07 11.53 -17.55
N HIS A 291 18.46 11.69 -16.29
CA HIS A 291 19.72 12.36 -15.96
C HIS A 291 20.91 11.49 -16.35
N GLU A 292 20.89 10.21 -16.03
CA GLU A 292 21.96 9.24 -16.29
C GLU A 292 22.17 9.00 -17.79
N ILE A 293 21.08 8.81 -18.56
CA ILE A 293 21.10 8.69 -20.02
C ILE A 293 21.71 9.94 -20.66
N ARG A 294 21.27 11.13 -20.24
CA ARG A 294 21.83 12.41 -20.75
C ARG A 294 23.31 12.57 -20.40
N MET A 295 23.74 12.17 -19.20
CA MET A 295 25.15 12.17 -18.86
C MET A 295 25.95 11.19 -19.71
N ARG A 296 25.43 9.97 -19.95
CA ARG A 296 26.05 8.96 -20.83
C ARG A 296 26.19 9.46 -22.26
N LEU A 297 25.16 10.09 -22.82
CA LEU A 297 25.20 10.70 -24.15
C LEU A 297 26.26 11.81 -24.22
N ASN A 298 26.29 12.74 -23.26
CA ASN A 298 27.32 13.77 -23.18
C ASN A 298 28.76 13.19 -23.11
N TYR A 299 28.95 12.05 -22.43
CA TYR A 299 30.25 11.36 -22.39
C TYR A 299 30.60 10.65 -23.70
N MET A 300 29.62 10.22 -24.49
CA MET A 300 29.84 9.63 -25.83
C MET A 300 30.12 10.72 -26.87
N GLU A 301 29.42 11.86 -26.82
CA GLU A 301 29.70 13.04 -27.66
C GLU A 301 31.10 13.63 -27.45
N LEU A 302 31.72 13.40 -26.29
CA LEU A 302 33.09 13.81 -25.97
C LEU A 302 34.17 12.80 -26.37
N ASN A 303 33.78 11.58 -26.76
CA ASN A 303 34.69 10.49 -27.11
C ASN A 303 34.37 9.99 -28.53
N ASP A 304 34.95 10.65 -29.55
CA ASP A 304 34.79 10.33 -30.98
C ASP A 304 34.89 8.82 -31.27
N SER A 305 33.73 8.15 -31.29
CA SER A 305 33.63 6.71 -31.51
C SER A 305 32.40 6.39 -32.36
N GLU A 306 32.66 5.85 -33.55
CA GLU A 306 31.67 5.52 -34.58
C GLU A 306 30.82 4.32 -34.16
N HIS A 307 29.95 4.50 -33.17
CA HIS A 307 28.92 3.54 -32.82
C HIS A 307 27.54 4.16 -33.08
N PRO A 308 26.63 3.47 -33.78
CA PRO A 308 25.30 4.01 -34.02
C PRO A 308 24.62 4.25 -32.67
N LEU A 309 24.00 5.42 -32.51
CA LEU A 309 23.17 5.68 -31.32
C LEU A 309 21.97 4.72 -31.34
N GLU A 310 22.08 3.61 -30.62
CA GLU A 310 20.89 2.97 -30.08
C GLU A 310 20.14 4.02 -29.27
N THR A 311 18.86 4.20 -29.57
CA THR A 311 17.98 5.12 -28.87
C THR A 311 17.74 4.60 -27.46
N VAL A 312 18.63 4.95 -26.52
CA VAL A 312 18.53 4.57 -25.12
C VAL A 312 17.26 5.18 -24.53
N THR A 313 16.22 4.36 -24.46
CA THR A 313 14.92 4.73 -23.91
C THR A 313 14.92 4.49 -22.40
N PRO A 314 14.35 5.40 -21.58
CA PRO A 314 14.16 5.15 -20.15
C PRO A 314 13.32 3.89 -19.92
N ARG A 315 13.67 3.09 -18.90
CA ARG A 315 12.92 1.88 -18.50
C ARG A 315 11.55 2.27 -17.93
N TRP A 316 11.48 3.40 -17.23
CA TRP A 316 10.24 3.90 -16.61
C TRP A 316 9.46 4.85 -17.53
N PRO A 317 8.13 4.83 -17.50
CA PRO A 317 7.31 5.86 -18.13
C PRO A 317 7.27 7.15 -17.28
N ARG A 318 6.91 8.28 -17.91
CA ARG A 318 6.70 9.58 -17.23
C ARG A 318 5.69 9.50 -16.07
N ASN A 319 4.64 8.70 -16.23
CA ASN A 319 3.53 8.60 -15.27
C ASN A 319 3.69 7.39 -14.35
N ASN A 320 4.89 7.16 -13.83
CA ASN A 320 5.19 6.03 -12.95
C ASN A 320 4.70 6.26 -11.49
N GLN A 321 4.53 5.16 -10.75
CA GLN A 321 4.20 5.17 -9.32
C GLN A 321 5.45 5.39 -8.43
N GLY A 322 6.62 5.61 -9.03
CA GLY A 322 7.91 5.73 -8.36
C GLY A 322 8.59 4.40 -8.09
N THR A 323 9.71 4.50 -7.39
CA THR A 323 10.42 3.38 -6.79
C THR A 323 10.99 3.81 -5.43
N PHE A 324 11.54 2.84 -4.69
CA PHE A 324 12.14 3.06 -3.39
C PHE A 324 13.62 2.68 -3.40
N GLY A 325 14.42 3.46 -2.67
CA GLY A 325 15.85 3.19 -2.50
C GLY A 325 16.40 3.78 -1.21
N LEU A 326 17.67 3.53 -0.94
CA LEU A 326 18.40 3.97 0.25
C LEU A 326 19.37 5.10 -0.09
N ILE A 327 19.44 6.14 0.75
CA ILE A 327 20.52 7.13 0.64
C ILE A 327 21.81 6.50 1.19
N LEU A 328 22.69 6.05 0.29
CA LEU A 328 23.95 5.38 0.63
C LEU A 328 25.07 6.36 0.96
N SER A 329 25.14 7.48 0.24
CA SER A 329 26.07 8.55 0.60
C SER A 329 25.65 9.92 0.07
N PHE A 330 26.13 10.96 0.75
CA PHE A 330 25.99 12.34 0.31
C PHE A 330 27.35 13.05 0.41
N SER A 331 27.71 13.78 -0.66
CA SER A 331 28.90 14.63 -0.76
C SER A 331 28.51 16.10 -0.72
N PRO A 332 28.68 16.80 0.44
CA PRO A 332 28.35 18.23 0.56
C PRO A 332 29.14 19.13 -0.39
N ALA A 333 30.34 18.70 -0.81
CA ALA A 333 31.25 19.44 -1.69
C ALA A 333 30.91 19.27 -3.18
N LEU A 334 30.61 18.05 -3.62
CA LEU A 334 30.22 17.77 -5.02
C LEU A 334 28.72 18.01 -5.26
N HIS A 335 27.95 18.26 -4.19
CA HIS A 335 26.49 18.30 -4.22
C HIS A 335 25.86 17.01 -4.82
N SER A 336 26.56 15.88 -4.76
CA SER A 336 26.10 14.59 -5.27
C SER A 336 25.57 13.69 -4.16
N VAL A 337 24.60 12.87 -4.52
CA VAL A 337 23.97 11.85 -3.67
C VAL A 337 24.01 10.51 -4.40
N VAL A 338 24.28 9.45 -3.67
CA VAL A 338 24.21 8.06 -4.15
C VAL A 338 22.97 7.44 -3.55
N VAL A 339 22.05 7.00 -4.41
CA VAL A 339 20.82 6.28 -4.05
C VAL A 339 20.96 4.84 -4.51
N GLY A 340 20.80 3.89 -3.60
CA GLY A 340 20.83 2.46 -3.90
C GLY A 340 19.41 1.91 -4.02
N THR A 341 19.03 1.42 -5.20
CA THR A 341 17.75 0.73 -5.44
C THR A 341 17.96 -0.77 -5.25
N PRO A 342 17.35 -1.42 -4.23
CA PRO A 342 17.54 -2.84 -4.01
C PRO A 342 16.64 -3.70 -4.92
N ILE A 343 17.21 -4.78 -5.46
CA ILE A 343 16.62 -5.70 -6.43
C ILE A 343 16.82 -7.14 -5.92
N LEU A 344 15.81 -8.00 -6.08
CA LEU A 344 15.91 -9.44 -5.82
C LEU A 344 16.15 -10.17 -7.15
N LEU A 345 17.18 -11.01 -7.22
CA LEU A 345 17.57 -11.70 -8.46
C LEU A 345 16.99 -13.13 -8.58
N GLU A 346 16.97 -13.68 -9.79
CA GLU A 346 16.56 -15.08 -10.07
C GLU A 346 17.43 -16.16 -9.40
N ASP A 347 18.53 -15.81 -8.72
CA ASP A 347 19.32 -16.72 -7.88
C ASP A 347 19.07 -16.55 -6.35
N GLY A 348 18.15 -15.66 -5.99
CA GLY A 348 17.80 -15.33 -4.61
C GLY A 348 18.75 -14.34 -3.92
N ARG A 349 19.79 -13.83 -4.59
CA ARG A 349 20.62 -12.73 -4.05
C ARG A 349 19.88 -11.40 -4.11
N ILE A 350 20.19 -10.54 -3.16
CA ILE A 350 19.75 -9.14 -3.13
C ILE A 350 20.92 -8.29 -3.61
N VAL A 351 20.70 -7.51 -4.66
CA VAL A 351 21.68 -6.59 -5.26
C VAL A 351 21.17 -5.16 -5.17
N ILE A 352 22.08 -4.19 -5.10
CA ILE A 352 21.75 -2.76 -5.07
C ILE A 352 22.29 -2.07 -6.34
N GLU A 353 21.37 -1.54 -7.14
CA GLU A 353 21.66 -0.67 -8.29
C GLU A 353 21.98 0.74 -7.76
N GLU A 354 23.22 1.22 -7.93
CA GLU A 354 23.67 2.52 -7.43
C GLU A 354 23.47 3.64 -8.47
N HIS A 355 22.61 4.61 -8.14
CA HIS A 355 22.40 5.83 -8.92
C HIS A 355 23.15 7.00 -8.30
N THR A 356 24.11 7.58 -9.03
CA THR A 356 24.88 8.75 -8.57
C THR A 356 24.43 10.01 -9.30
N VAL A 357 23.67 10.86 -8.61
CA VAL A 357 23.07 12.07 -9.20
C VAL A 357 23.35 13.34 -8.39
N PRO A 358 23.27 14.54 -8.99
CA PRO A 358 23.22 15.79 -8.25
C PRO A 358 22.00 15.83 -7.32
N LEU A 359 22.16 16.40 -6.12
CA LEU A 359 21.09 16.56 -5.13
C LEU A 359 19.86 17.29 -5.69
N GLN A 360 20.06 18.22 -6.64
CA GLN A 360 18.98 18.91 -7.34
C GLN A 360 18.06 17.97 -8.13
N VAL A 361 18.61 16.89 -8.69
CA VAL A 361 17.89 15.91 -9.50
C VAL A 361 17.05 15.02 -8.58
N LEU A 362 17.67 14.47 -7.52
CA LEU A 362 16.93 13.74 -6.49
C LEU A 362 15.83 14.62 -5.89
N TYR A 363 16.13 15.87 -5.51
CA TYR A 363 15.14 16.81 -4.97
C TYR A 363 13.94 16.98 -5.90
N LYS A 364 14.16 17.19 -7.21
CA LYS A 364 13.08 17.24 -8.20
C LYS A 364 12.28 15.94 -8.22
N ALA A 365 12.95 14.78 -8.22
CA ALA A 365 12.33 13.46 -8.19
C ALA A 365 11.53 13.17 -6.91
N LEU A 366 11.86 13.79 -5.77
CA LEU A 366 11.08 13.73 -4.53
C LEU A 366 9.87 14.68 -4.54
N CYS A 367 9.98 15.85 -5.19
CA CYS A 367 8.89 16.83 -5.26
C CYS A 367 7.73 16.40 -6.18
N VAL A 368 7.96 15.49 -7.14
CA VAL A 368 6.93 14.92 -8.00
C VAL A 368 5.78 14.38 -7.16
N LYS A 369 4.54 14.71 -7.55
CA LYS A 369 3.34 14.15 -6.92
C LYS A 369 3.06 12.77 -7.49
N ASP A 370 2.81 11.79 -6.63
CA ASP A 370 2.28 10.50 -7.06
C ASP A 370 0.86 10.67 -7.62
N ASN A 371 0.58 10.05 -8.76
CA ASN A 371 -0.69 10.18 -9.47
C ASN A 371 -1.87 9.50 -8.73
N TYR A 372 -1.60 8.53 -7.85
CA TYR A 372 -2.65 7.80 -7.13
C TYR A 372 -3.18 8.55 -5.91
N CYS A 373 -2.30 9.17 -5.12
CA CYS A 373 -2.66 9.93 -3.91
C CYS A 373 -2.61 11.46 -4.07
N ASN A 374 -2.02 11.99 -5.15
CA ASN A 374 -1.75 13.41 -5.39
C ASN A 374 -0.95 14.09 -4.26
N ARG A 375 0.00 13.36 -3.67
CA ARG A 375 0.97 13.87 -2.68
C ARG A 375 2.36 13.81 -3.24
N SER A 376 3.18 14.80 -2.89
CA SER A 376 4.61 14.73 -3.18
C SER A 376 5.25 13.55 -2.45
N ARG A 377 6.27 12.96 -3.07
CA ARG A 377 7.06 11.87 -2.47
C ARG A 377 7.96 12.42 -1.34
N GLY A 378 8.97 11.65 -0.95
CA GLY A 378 9.84 12.01 0.17
C GLY A 378 10.58 10.83 0.77
N PHE A 379 10.81 10.84 2.08
CA PHE A 379 11.56 9.79 2.75
C PHE A 379 10.95 9.35 4.09
N VAL A 380 11.19 8.08 4.44
CA VAL A 380 11.09 7.56 5.81
C VAL A 380 12.52 7.45 6.36
N ARG A 381 12.80 8.09 7.50
CA ARG A 381 14.11 8.01 8.17
C ARG A 381 13.98 7.11 9.39
N LEU A 382 14.85 6.11 9.49
CA LEU A 382 14.99 5.26 10.68
C LEU A 382 16.15 5.75 11.54
N PHE A 383 15.98 5.77 12.86
CA PHE A 383 16.95 6.32 13.83
C PHE A 383 16.65 5.83 15.26
N PHE A 384 17.65 5.86 16.15
CA PHE A 384 17.42 5.61 17.58
C PHE A 384 16.92 6.87 18.29
N SER A 385 15.98 6.74 19.23
CA SER A 385 15.58 7.86 20.09
C SER A 385 15.18 7.44 21.50
N ASP A 386 15.83 8.04 22.49
CA ASP A 386 15.44 8.01 23.91
C ASP A 386 14.32 9.02 24.22
N GLN A 387 14.22 10.10 23.44
CA GLN A 387 13.18 11.12 23.59
C GLN A 387 11.94 10.68 22.82
N PHE A 388 11.08 9.94 23.50
CA PHE A 388 9.76 9.55 22.98
C PHE A 388 8.68 10.43 23.60
N ILE A 389 8.00 11.23 22.77
CA ILE A 389 6.70 11.78 23.14
C ILE A 389 5.77 10.59 23.29
N GLU A 390 5.31 10.35 24.51
CA GLU A 390 4.38 9.28 24.83
C GLU A 390 3.14 9.41 23.93
N LYS A 391 2.94 8.42 23.03
CA LYS A 391 1.79 8.39 22.11
C LYS A 391 0.52 8.50 22.95
N VAL A 392 -0.29 9.52 22.66
CA VAL A 392 -1.62 9.68 23.26
C VAL A 392 -2.36 8.34 23.16
N PRO A 393 -2.82 7.76 24.28
CA PRO A 393 -3.49 6.46 24.27
C PRO A 393 -4.68 6.45 23.32
N SER A 394 -4.92 5.30 22.69
CA SER A 394 -6.09 5.11 21.82
C SER A 394 -7.19 4.42 22.62
N ILE A 395 -8.40 4.99 22.63
CA ILE A 395 -9.58 4.35 23.25
C ILE A 395 -10.02 3.08 22.51
N PHE A 396 -9.64 2.96 21.23
CA PHE A 396 -9.89 1.77 20.41
C PHE A 396 -8.58 1.02 20.12
N PRO A 397 -8.58 -0.33 20.13
CA PRO A 397 -7.44 -1.11 19.65
C PRO A 397 -7.07 -0.73 18.20
N LEU A 398 -5.77 -0.61 17.88
CA LEU A 398 -5.35 -0.16 16.55
C LEU A 398 -5.74 -1.15 15.44
N ASN A 399 -5.73 -2.43 15.76
CA ASN A 399 -6.23 -3.53 14.94
C ASN A 399 -7.77 -3.57 14.82
N LEU A 400 -8.50 -2.79 15.62
CA LEU A 400 -9.92 -2.50 15.33
C LEU A 400 -10.03 -1.37 14.30
N LEU A 401 -9.22 -0.32 14.42
CA LEU A 401 -9.24 0.85 13.54
C LEU A 401 -8.87 0.53 12.09
N ASP A 402 -7.96 -0.43 11.86
CA ASP A 402 -7.60 -0.88 10.52
C ASP A 402 -8.48 -2.01 9.97
N GLY A 403 -9.47 -2.48 10.74
CA GLY A 403 -10.42 -3.53 10.33
C GLY A 403 -9.93 -4.97 10.52
N SER A 404 -8.65 -5.19 10.87
CA SER A 404 -8.07 -6.54 10.95
C SER A 404 -8.75 -7.45 11.98
N LEU A 405 -9.18 -6.93 13.13
CA LEU A 405 -9.88 -7.71 14.17
C LEU A 405 -11.24 -8.26 13.73
N ALA A 406 -11.88 -7.68 12.73
CA ALA A 406 -13.22 -8.09 12.33
C ALA A 406 -13.21 -9.18 11.24
N GLY A 407 -12.06 -9.49 10.64
CA GLY A 407 -11.93 -10.55 9.64
C GLY A 407 -12.42 -10.15 8.25
N GLY A 408 -12.07 -8.95 7.79
CA GLY A 408 -12.33 -8.52 6.41
C GLY A 408 -11.29 -7.52 5.92
N MET A 409 -11.66 -6.71 4.93
CA MET A 409 -10.71 -5.82 4.26
C MET A 409 -10.09 -4.78 5.21
N LEU A 410 -8.76 -4.72 5.17
CA LEU A 410 -7.96 -3.73 5.88
C LEU A 410 -8.23 -2.31 5.35
N SER A 411 -8.04 -1.30 6.19
CA SER A 411 -8.11 0.11 5.79
C SER A 411 -7.14 0.47 4.66
N THR A 412 -5.99 -0.21 4.58
CA THR A 412 -5.02 -0.11 3.47
C THR A 412 -5.53 -0.73 2.17
N ALA A 413 -6.53 -1.62 2.19
CA ALA A 413 -7.12 -2.17 0.96
C ALA A 413 -8.13 -1.22 0.30
N LEU A 414 -8.70 -0.26 1.04
CA LEU A 414 -9.68 0.71 0.53
C LEU A 414 -9.06 1.64 -0.53
N ASP A 415 -9.82 2.01 -1.55
CA ASP A 415 -9.31 2.85 -2.64
C ASP A 415 -9.37 4.35 -2.31
N THR A 416 -8.32 5.10 -2.67
CA THR A 416 -8.17 6.52 -2.36
C THR A 416 -9.20 7.43 -3.03
N SER A 417 -9.87 6.96 -4.09
CA SER A 417 -10.90 7.71 -4.81
C SER A 417 -12.24 7.79 -4.08
N ILE A 418 -12.49 6.91 -3.10
CA ILE A 418 -13.73 6.92 -2.33
C ILE A 418 -13.80 8.20 -1.49
N ALA A 419 -14.96 8.86 -1.50
CA ALA A 419 -15.18 10.10 -0.79
C ALA A 419 -14.86 9.99 0.72
N PRO A 420 -14.04 10.88 1.31
CA PRO A 420 -13.69 10.83 2.73
C PRO A 420 -14.88 10.79 3.69
N HIS A 421 -16.04 11.36 3.32
CA HIS A 421 -17.24 11.30 4.16
C HIS A 421 -17.89 9.91 4.17
N ILE A 422 -17.84 9.18 3.04
CA ILE A 422 -18.32 7.79 2.95
C ILE A 422 -17.38 6.84 3.68
N LEU A 423 -16.06 7.02 3.53
CA LEU A 423 -15.05 6.29 4.32
C LEU A 423 -15.23 6.57 5.82
N GLY A 424 -15.43 7.83 6.20
CA GLY A 424 -15.67 8.25 7.58
C GLY A 424 -16.93 7.65 8.19
N MET A 425 -18.08 7.69 7.47
CA MET A 425 -19.31 7.01 7.89
C MET A 425 -19.12 5.49 8.03
N SER A 426 -18.35 4.87 7.14
CA SER A 426 -18.12 3.42 7.16
C SER A 426 -17.25 3.02 8.35
N LEU A 427 -16.16 3.74 8.61
CA LEU A 427 -15.30 3.53 9.78
C LEU A 427 -16.05 3.84 11.09
N MET A 428 -16.87 4.90 11.10
CA MET A 428 -17.74 5.22 12.23
C MET A 428 -18.74 4.08 12.49
N HIS A 429 -19.41 3.55 11.46
CA HIS A 429 -20.32 2.41 11.60
C HIS A 429 -19.61 1.15 12.13
N HIS A 430 -18.43 0.84 11.59
CA HIS A 430 -17.58 -0.26 12.04
C HIS A 430 -17.27 -0.19 13.54
N LEU A 431 -16.85 0.99 14.03
CA LEU A 431 -16.57 1.19 15.45
C LEU A 431 -17.84 1.12 16.30
N VAL A 432 -18.97 1.66 15.82
CA VAL A 432 -20.26 1.58 16.50
C VAL A 432 -20.72 0.12 16.66
N VAL A 433 -20.59 -0.73 15.64
CA VAL A 433 -20.94 -2.16 15.71
C VAL A 433 -20.05 -2.95 16.67
N ASN A 434 -18.76 -2.62 16.72
CA ASN A 434 -17.78 -3.36 17.52
C ASN A 434 -17.65 -2.88 18.98
N VAL A 435 -17.97 -1.61 19.26
CA VAL A 435 -17.82 -1.00 20.60
C VAL A 435 -19.16 -0.65 21.25
N LEU A 436 -20.14 -0.15 20.49
CA LEU A 436 -21.38 0.37 21.06
C LEU A 436 -22.52 -0.67 21.08
N LEU A 437 -22.61 -1.57 20.10
CA LEU A 437 -23.63 -2.62 20.06
C LEU A 437 -23.30 -3.80 20.99
N ASP A 438 -24.33 -4.30 21.66
CA ASP A 438 -24.26 -5.52 22.47
C ASP A 438 -24.29 -6.78 21.59
N GLU A 439 -23.79 -7.89 22.12
CA GLU A 439 -23.56 -9.15 21.39
C GLU A 439 -24.82 -9.70 20.67
N ALA A 440 -26.01 -9.54 21.27
CA ALA A 440 -27.27 -9.97 20.67
C ALA A 440 -27.68 -9.11 19.44
N GLU A 441 -27.40 -7.80 19.47
CA GLU A 441 -27.62 -6.91 18.34
C GLU A 441 -26.61 -7.18 17.23
N ARG A 442 -25.33 -7.37 17.58
CA ARG A 442 -24.26 -7.73 16.64
C ARG A 442 -24.58 -9.03 15.89
N ARG A 443 -25.08 -10.06 16.58
CA ARG A 443 -25.55 -11.31 15.94
C ARG A 443 -26.74 -11.09 15.02
N ARG A 444 -27.67 -10.18 15.34
CA ARG A 444 -28.80 -9.84 14.46
C ARG A 444 -28.34 -9.14 13.19
N GLN A 445 -27.41 -8.19 13.29
CA GLN A 445 -26.80 -7.54 12.11
C GLN A 445 -26.12 -8.59 11.23
N ASN A 446 -25.28 -9.46 11.81
CA ASN A 446 -24.62 -10.56 11.10
C ASN A 446 -25.59 -11.54 10.40
N ALA A 447 -26.83 -11.67 10.89
CA ALA A 447 -27.86 -12.55 10.32
C ALA A 447 -28.79 -11.84 9.31
N ALA A 448 -28.75 -10.51 9.25
CA ALA A 448 -29.60 -9.68 8.38
C ALA A 448 -28.91 -9.24 7.07
N ASP A 449 -27.61 -9.55 6.90
CA ASP A 449 -26.83 -9.23 5.70
C ASP A 449 -27.32 -10.03 4.47
N PHE A 450 -28.30 -9.45 3.78
CA PHE A 450 -29.07 -10.03 2.67
C PHE A 450 -28.27 -10.55 1.46
N HIS A 451 -26.96 -10.28 1.39
CA HIS A 451 -26.09 -10.66 0.27
C HIS A 451 -24.85 -11.48 0.67
N GLY A 452 -24.65 -11.81 1.95
CA GLY A 452 -23.54 -12.67 2.38
C GLY A 452 -22.14 -12.15 2.02
N VAL A 453 -21.95 -10.83 1.88
CA VAL A 453 -20.65 -10.20 1.63
C VAL A 453 -19.88 -10.12 2.95
N VAL A 454 -19.46 -11.27 3.46
CA VAL A 454 -18.75 -11.42 4.76
C VAL A 454 -17.28 -10.99 4.62
N LEU A 455 -17.04 -9.76 4.17
CA LEU A 455 -15.76 -9.05 4.35
C LEU A 455 -15.96 -8.05 5.48
N ARG A 456 -16.03 -8.56 6.71
CA ARG A 456 -16.40 -7.87 7.97
C ARG A 456 -15.51 -6.71 8.41
N GLY A 457 -14.58 -6.25 7.58
CA GLY A 457 -13.74 -5.08 7.84
C GLY A 457 -14.56 -3.78 7.75
N ILE A 458 -13.94 -2.69 7.31
CA ILE A 458 -14.66 -1.41 7.17
C ILE A 458 -15.75 -1.57 6.08
N PRO A 459 -17.06 -1.46 6.41
CA PRO A 459 -18.15 -2.02 5.60
C PRO A 459 -18.61 -1.07 4.48
N VAL A 460 -17.67 -0.54 3.70
CA VAL A 460 -17.95 0.52 2.69
C VAL A 460 -18.97 0.05 1.65
N THR A 461 -18.85 -1.17 1.16
CA THR A 461 -19.78 -1.71 0.15
C THR A 461 -21.21 -1.82 0.70
N MET A 462 -21.38 -2.29 1.94
CA MET A 462 -22.70 -2.35 2.60
C MET A 462 -23.29 -0.95 2.77
N VAL A 463 -22.51 0.03 3.24
CA VAL A 463 -22.97 1.42 3.41
C VAL A 463 -23.45 2.00 2.08
N CYS A 464 -22.69 1.83 1.00
CA CYS A 464 -23.08 2.30 -0.34
C CYS A 464 -24.35 1.60 -0.87
N GLN A 465 -24.48 0.29 -0.65
CA GLN A 465 -25.66 -0.49 -1.06
C GLN A 465 -26.91 -0.09 -0.26
N GLN A 466 -26.82 -0.05 1.07
CA GLN A 466 -27.94 0.32 1.94
C GLN A 466 -28.39 1.76 1.70
N LEU A 467 -27.48 2.68 1.39
CA LEU A 467 -27.82 4.07 1.07
C LEU A 467 -28.16 4.30 -0.42
N ASP A 468 -28.09 3.25 -1.24
CA ASP A 468 -28.45 3.26 -2.66
C ASP A 468 -27.62 4.24 -3.51
N LEU A 469 -26.37 4.48 -3.12
CA LEU A 469 -25.49 5.52 -3.69
C LEU A 469 -25.03 5.17 -5.12
N CYS A 470 -24.98 6.19 -5.99
CA CYS A 470 -24.43 6.11 -7.34
C CYS A 470 -22.90 6.27 -7.35
N ILE A 471 -22.21 5.77 -8.39
CA ILE A 471 -20.73 5.76 -8.41
C ILE A 471 -20.16 7.18 -8.41
N THR A 472 -20.87 8.12 -9.04
CA THR A 472 -20.51 9.54 -9.08
C THR A 472 -20.54 10.21 -7.70
N THR A 473 -21.42 9.75 -6.79
CA THR A 473 -21.41 10.18 -5.38
C THR A 473 -20.29 9.49 -4.60
N ILE A 474 -20.10 8.18 -4.84
CA ILE A 474 -19.08 7.37 -4.16
C ILE A 474 -17.68 7.93 -4.34
N VAL A 475 -17.34 8.38 -5.56
CA VAL A 475 -16.01 8.90 -5.91
C VAL A 475 -15.93 10.43 -5.88
N GLY A 476 -17.01 11.09 -5.48
CA GLY A 476 -17.10 12.55 -5.40
C GLY A 476 -16.38 13.07 -4.14
N GLY A 477 -15.32 13.85 -4.31
CA GLY A 477 -14.58 14.39 -3.18
C GLY A 477 -15.45 15.24 -2.22
N SER A 478 -15.29 15.03 -0.90
CA SER A 478 -16.06 15.72 0.14
C SER A 478 -15.89 17.24 0.14
N LYS A 479 -16.95 17.97 0.47
CA LYS A 479 -17.04 19.44 0.57
C LYS A 479 -17.43 19.88 1.98
N ARG A 480 -17.52 21.19 2.29
CA ARG A 480 -17.91 21.68 3.63
C ARG A 480 -19.23 21.08 4.10
N VAL A 481 -20.22 21.04 3.21
CA VAL A 481 -21.55 20.44 3.42
C VAL A 481 -21.55 18.93 3.73
N SER A 482 -20.46 18.21 3.44
CA SER A 482 -20.43 16.74 3.57
C SER A 482 -20.57 16.24 5.01
N VAL A 483 -20.30 17.05 6.03
CA VAL A 483 -20.54 16.66 7.43
C VAL A 483 -22.05 16.52 7.70
N ALA A 484 -22.84 17.51 7.27
CA ALA A 484 -24.30 17.51 7.41
C ALA A 484 -24.97 16.43 6.54
N SER A 485 -24.45 16.20 5.32
CA SER A 485 -24.85 15.05 4.51
C SER A 485 -24.54 13.72 5.21
N ALA A 486 -23.32 13.54 5.72
CA ALA A 486 -22.90 12.31 6.39
C ALA A 486 -23.76 11.99 7.62
N PHE A 487 -24.11 12.99 8.44
CA PHE A 487 -25.04 12.83 9.56
C PHE A 487 -26.42 12.37 9.10
N SER A 488 -26.99 13.05 8.10
CA SER A 488 -28.31 12.74 7.56
C SER A 488 -28.36 11.33 6.99
N TRP A 489 -27.34 10.95 6.21
CA TRP A 489 -27.22 9.63 5.60
C TRP A 489 -26.96 8.54 6.64
N TYR A 490 -26.16 8.81 7.68
CA TYR A 490 -25.92 7.85 8.77
C TYR A 490 -27.19 7.55 9.57
N ARG A 491 -28.07 8.54 9.79
CA ARG A 491 -29.39 8.31 10.39
C ARG A 491 -30.27 7.41 9.51
N VAL A 492 -30.26 7.59 8.19
CA VAL A 492 -30.97 6.70 7.25
C VAL A 492 -30.38 5.28 7.26
N LEU A 493 -29.04 5.15 7.35
CA LEU A 493 -28.39 3.84 7.50
C LEU A 493 -28.85 3.13 8.78
N LEU A 494 -28.81 3.82 9.93
CA LEU A 494 -29.27 3.26 11.20
C LEU A 494 -30.74 2.84 11.14
N GLN A 495 -31.62 3.62 10.50
CA GLN A 495 -33.03 3.26 10.30
C GLN A 495 -33.20 2.00 9.43
N LYS A 496 -32.46 1.88 8.32
CA LYS A 496 -32.51 0.67 7.46
C LYS A 496 -32.01 -0.57 8.19
N LEU A 497 -30.99 -0.42 9.05
CA LEU A 497 -30.44 -1.47 9.89
C LEU A 497 -31.23 -1.72 11.20
N LYS A 498 -32.29 -0.94 11.47
CA LYS A 498 -33.14 -1.01 12.68
C LYS A 498 -32.35 -0.76 13.99
N LEU A 499 -31.38 0.15 13.94
CA LEU A 499 -30.49 0.54 15.04
C LEU A 499 -30.79 1.94 15.59
N GLU A 500 -31.78 2.65 15.05
CA GLU A 500 -32.09 4.05 15.38
C GLU A 500 -32.58 4.28 16.82
N LYS A 501 -32.93 3.20 17.54
CA LYS A 501 -33.29 3.21 18.97
C LYS A 501 -32.15 2.78 19.89
N THR A 502 -31.10 2.19 19.33
CA THR A 502 -29.96 1.61 20.06
C THR A 502 -28.77 2.58 20.09
N ILE A 503 -28.60 3.35 19.01
CA ILE A 503 -27.52 4.32 18.84
C ILE A 503 -28.10 5.73 18.76
N ALA A 504 -27.73 6.58 19.71
CA ALA A 504 -28.02 8.01 19.65
C ALA A 504 -26.95 8.71 18.81
N THR A 505 -27.34 9.70 18.01
CA THR A 505 -26.42 10.45 17.14
C THR A 505 -26.71 11.94 17.21
N GLY A 506 -25.67 12.76 17.38
CA GLY A 506 -25.75 14.22 17.31
C GLY A 506 -24.78 14.80 16.28
N ILE A 507 -25.07 16.00 15.79
CA ILE A 507 -24.17 16.78 14.93
C ILE A 507 -23.92 18.15 15.55
N VAL A 508 -22.70 18.63 15.41
CA VAL A 508 -22.31 19.99 15.74
C VAL A 508 -21.66 20.62 14.51
N LEU A 509 -22.20 21.75 14.05
CA LEU A 509 -21.63 22.54 12.95
C LEU A 509 -20.84 23.70 13.55
N VAL A 510 -19.60 23.89 13.10
CA VAL A 510 -18.70 24.95 13.60
C VAL A 510 -18.62 26.03 12.54
N GLU A 511 -19.35 27.12 12.75
CA GLU A 511 -19.57 28.16 11.75
C GLU A 511 -19.32 29.56 12.34
N ARG A 512 -18.91 30.50 11.50
CA ARG A 512 -18.80 31.92 11.87
C ARG A 512 -20.18 32.58 11.75
N ARG A 513 -20.60 33.32 12.79
CA ARG A 513 -21.88 34.05 12.75
C ARG A 513 -21.89 35.03 11.58
N GLY A 514 -23.00 35.07 10.85
CA GLY A 514 -23.17 35.90 9.65
C GLY A 514 -22.57 35.31 8.36
N GLY A 515 -21.68 34.31 8.46
CA GLY A 515 -20.91 33.80 7.33
C GLY A 515 -19.65 34.61 7.00
N ASP A 516 -19.41 35.71 7.72
CA ASP A 516 -18.25 36.58 7.53
C ASP A 516 -16.94 35.88 7.96
N GLU A 517 -15.85 36.09 7.22
CA GLU A 517 -14.55 35.45 7.53
C GLU A 517 -13.96 35.94 8.87
N ASP A 518 -14.28 37.17 9.29
CA ASP A 518 -13.92 37.74 10.59
C ASP A 518 -15.00 37.52 11.67
N GLY A 519 -16.12 36.89 11.31
CA GLY A 519 -17.24 36.66 12.23
C GLY A 519 -16.86 35.75 13.41
N PRO A 520 -17.42 35.96 14.61
CA PRO A 520 -17.15 35.11 15.77
C PRO A 520 -17.65 33.68 15.52
N VAL A 521 -16.83 32.69 15.86
CA VAL A 521 -17.20 31.27 15.76
C VAL A 521 -18.32 30.99 16.76
N ASN A 522 -19.29 30.18 16.35
CA ASN A 522 -20.46 29.83 17.15
C ASN A 522 -20.16 28.96 18.39
N ILE A 523 -18.98 28.32 18.42
CA ILE A 523 -18.49 27.43 19.47
C ILE A 523 -17.05 27.82 19.78
N ALA A 524 -16.72 27.94 21.07
CA ALA A 524 -15.37 28.25 21.53
C ALA A 524 -14.45 27.02 21.54
N ASP A 525 -13.14 27.26 21.60
CA ASP A 525 -12.11 26.23 21.64
C ASP A 525 -12.19 25.35 22.90
N ASP A 526 -12.53 25.93 24.06
CA ASP A 526 -12.75 25.19 25.30
C ASP A 526 -13.96 24.24 25.23
N VAL A 527 -15.04 24.65 24.55
CA VAL A 527 -16.23 23.82 24.31
C VAL A 527 -15.90 22.68 23.33
N PHE A 528 -15.15 22.98 22.27
CA PHE A 528 -14.68 21.95 21.33
C PHE A 528 -13.79 20.91 22.03
N MET A 529 -12.88 21.34 22.90
CA MET A 529 -12.04 20.44 23.69
C MET A 529 -12.88 19.53 24.61
N LYS A 530 -13.84 20.08 25.34
CA LYS A 530 -14.79 19.32 26.18
C LYS A 530 -15.59 18.29 25.38
N HIS A 531 -15.97 18.58 24.13
CA HIS A 531 -16.70 17.62 23.29
C HIS A 531 -15.81 16.44 22.83
N ILE A 532 -14.49 16.66 22.64
CA ILE A 532 -13.53 15.57 22.39
C ILE A 532 -13.34 14.73 23.66
N GLU A 533 -13.21 15.38 24.82
CA GLU A 533 -13.08 14.72 26.13
C GLU A 533 -14.31 13.83 26.41
N LEU A 534 -15.52 14.38 26.26
CA LEU A 534 -16.78 13.63 26.41
C LEU A 534 -16.81 12.38 25.53
N ALA A 535 -16.34 12.46 24.28
CA ALA A 535 -16.28 11.30 23.39
C ALA A 535 -15.28 10.24 23.89
N VAL A 536 -14.09 10.67 24.33
CA VAL A 536 -13.02 9.81 24.85
C VAL A 536 -13.42 9.14 26.15
N GLU A 537 -13.98 9.88 27.12
CA GLU A 537 -14.38 9.37 28.43
C GLU A 537 -15.59 8.43 28.37
N SER A 538 -16.55 8.71 27.49
CA SER A 538 -17.73 7.85 27.30
C SER A 538 -17.50 6.64 26.38
N GLY A 539 -16.34 6.54 25.74
CA GLY A 539 -16.05 5.52 24.73
C GLY A 539 -16.90 5.65 23.46
N SER A 540 -17.42 6.85 23.18
CA SER A 540 -18.27 7.16 22.03
C SER A 540 -17.44 7.40 20.76
N VAL A 541 -18.08 7.33 19.60
CA VAL A 541 -17.40 7.47 18.29
C VAL A 541 -17.62 8.87 17.73
N LEU A 542 -16.57 9.70 17.75
CA LEU A 542 -16.58 11.09 17.26
C LEU A 542 -15.90 11.18 15.89
N LEU A 543 -16.69 11.42 14.84
CA LEU A 543 -16.25 11.63 13.46
C LEU A 543 -16.16 13.14 13.17
N ILE A 544 -14.95 13.63 12.88
CA ILE A 544 -14.66 15.05 12.65
C ILE A 544 -14.42 15.31 11.16
N GLY A 545 -15.10 16.29 10.59
CA GLY A 545 -14.81 16.84 9.26
C GLY A 545 -14.01 18.14 9.37
N PHE A 546 -12.96 18.30 8.57
CA PHE A 546 -12.03 19.44 8.68
C PHE A 546 -11.29 19.76 7.37
N ASP A 547 -10.71 20.95 7.31
CA ASP A 547 -9.78 21.39 6.26
C ASP A 547 -8.41 20.75 6.44
N VAL A 548 -8.09 19.79 5.57
CA VAL A 548 -6.82 19.05 5.62
C VAL A 548 -5.59 19.94 5.40
N ASN A 549 -5.74 21.05 4.68
CA ASN A 549 -4.63 21.97 4.44
C ASN A 549 -4.30 22.79 5.70
N ILE A 550 -5.29 23.08 6.56
CA ILE A 550 -5.04 23.67 7.89
C ILE A 550 -4.42 22.62 8.81
N ALA A 551 -5.01 21.43 8.89
CA ALA A 551 -4.56 20.38 9.81
C ALA A 551 -3.09 19.98 9.58
N LEU A 552 -2.67 19.89 8.31
CA LEU A 552 -1.28 19.58 7.94
C LEU A 552 -0.37 20.82 7.78
N ASN A 553 -0.93 22.04 7.77
CA ASN A 553 -0.24 23.29 7.43
C ASN A 553 0.46 23.28 6.05
N VAL A 554 -0.07 22.51 5.09
CA VAL A 554 0.50 22.30 3.75
C VAL A 554 -0.66 22.23 2.76
N LYS A 555 -0.51 22.81 1.57
CA LYS A 555 -1.53 22.79 0.52
C LYS A 555 -1.46 21.47 -0.26
N VAL A 556 -2.24 20.50 0.22
CA VAL A 556 -2.29 19.10 -0.25
C VAL A 556 -3.56 18.79 -1.04
N ASP A 557 -4.57 19.66 -0.95
CA ASP A 557 -5.82 19.59 -1.70
C ASP A 557 -6.13 20.96 -2.30
N ASN A 558 -6.21 21.02 -3.64
CA ASN A 558 -6.39 22.26 -4.39
C ASN A 558 -7.88 22.60 -4.64
N ARG A 559 -8.82 21.81 -4.12
CA ARG A 559 -10.26 22.07 -4.26
C ARG A 559 -10.66 23.30 -3.44
N PRO A 560 -11.69 24.07 -3.86
CA PRO A 560 -12.11 25.29 -3.15
C PRO A 560 -12.66 25.02 -1.74
N GLU A 561 -13.22 23.82 -1.51
CA GLU A 561 -13.73 23.37 -0.21
C GLU A 561 -13.11 22.01 0.14
N PRO A 562 -11.87 21.97 0.64
CA PRO A 562 -11.14 20.72 0.88
C PRO A 562 -11.56 20.08 2.20
N CYS A 563 -12.66 19.31 2.20
CA CYS A 563 -13.07 18.54 3.37
C CYS A 563 -12.37 17.17 3.41
N HIS A 564 -11.76 16.84 4.55
CA HIS A 564 -11.31 15.50 4.92
C HIS A 564 -11.97 15.07 6.24
N PHE A 565 -11.81 13.81 6.64
CA PHE A 565 -12.47 13.24 7.81
C PHE A 565 -11.52 12.36 8.64
N ALA A 566 -11.71 12.33 9.96
CA ALA A 566 -11.00 11.42 10.87
C ALA A 566 -11.84 11.12 12.11
N ILE A 567 -11.54 10.00 12.79
CA ILE A 567 -12.14 9.66 14.10
C ILE A 567 -11.22 10.18 15.21
N ALA A 568 -11.77 10.86 16.23
CA ALA A 568 -11.01 11.15 17.44
C ALA A 568 -10.84 9.88 18.28
N ILE A 569 -9.59 9.52 18.58
CA ILE A 569 -9.25 8.27 19.30
C ILE A 569 -8.53 8.48 20.63
N GLY A 570 -8.17 9.72 20.97
CA GLY A 570 -7.58 10.06 22.26
C GLY A 570 -7.22 11.54 22.37
N ILE A 571 -7.04 12.02 23.61
CA ILE A 571 -6.61 13.38 23.92
C ILE A 571 -5.60 13.38 25.08
N ASP A 572 -4.57 14.21 24.98
CA ASP A 572 -3.63 14.55 26.04
C ASP A 572 -3.83 16.03 26.38
N GLN A 573 -4.58 16.28 27.46
CA GLN A 573 -4.90 17.62 27.95
C GLN A 573 -3.65 18.42 28.35
N GLN A 574 -2.64 17.75 28.93
CA GLN A 574 -1.45 18.42 29.47
C GLN A 574 -0.57 18.96 28.34
N ARG A 575 -0.49 18.25 27.22
CA ARG A 575 0.24 18.69 26.02
C ARG A 575 -0.64 19.42 25.01
N GLY A 576 -1.95 19.40 25.18
CA GLY A 576 -2.91 19.96 24.22
C GLY A 576 -2.90 19.23 22.87
N ILE A 577 -2.75 17.90 22.88
CA ILE A 577 -2.61 17.07 21.66
C ILE A 577 -3.83 16.14 21.54
N VAL A 578 -4.48 16.16 20.37
CA VAL A 578 -5.51 15.19 19.98
C VAL A 578 -4.87 14.13 19.09
N ARG A 579 -5.29 12.87 19.26
CA ARG A 579 -4.95 11.78 18.36
C ARG A 579 -6.15 11.40 17.51
N LEU A 580 -5.93 11.33 16.21
CA LEU A 580 -6.93 11.00 15.21
C LEU A 580 -6.59 9.70 14.49
N ALA A 581 -7.60 8.92 14.09
CA ALA A 581 -7.49 7.83 13.12
C ALA A 581 -7.98 8.31 11.75
N ASP A 582 -7.16 8.16 10.72
CA ASP A 582 -7.49 8.64 9.38
C ASP A 582 -8.41 7.67 8.63
N VAL A 583 -9.33 8.22 7.83
CA VAL A 583 -10.29 7.42 7.03
C VAL A 583 -9.70 6.93 5.69
N ASN A 584 -8.58 7.50 5.24
CA ASN A 584 -7.92 7.24 3.96
C ASN A 584 -6.42 6.97 4.17
N VAL A 585 -6.15 5.81 4.78
CA VAL A 585 -4.82 5.31 5.21
C VAL A 585 -3.82 5.09 4.06
N LYS A 586 -4.28 5.07 2.81
CA LYS A 586 -3.39 5.10 1.63
C LYS A 586 -2.91 6.50 1.28
N LYS A 587 -3.75 7.53 1.45
CA LYS A 587 -3.37 8.92 1.14
C LYS A 587 -2.65 9.61 2.30
N TYR A 588 -2.97 9.22 3.53
CA TYR A 588 -2.42 9.76 4.77
C TYR A 588 -2.12 8.63 5.77
N ARG A 589 -1.43 8.92 6.88
CA ARG A 589 -0.98 7.90 7.86
C ARG A 589 -2.14 7.35 8.69
N LYS A 590 -2.06 6.08 9.13
CA LYS A 590 -3.05 5.37 10.02
C LYS A 590 -3.54 6.26 11.16
N THR A 591 -2.64 6.89 11.91
CA THR A 591 -3.00 7.81 13.00
C THR A 591 -2.18 9.09 12.98
N TRP A 592 -2.84 10.21 13.23
CA TRP A 592 -2.23 11.53 13.35
C TRP A 592 -2.21 11.96 14.81
N HIS A 593 -1.24 12.78 15.17
CA HIS A 593 -1.30 13.62 16.37
C HIS A 593 -1.39 15.06 15.85
N LEU A 594 -2.14 15.91 16.56
CA LEU A 594 -2.32 17.32 16.20
C LEU A 594 -2.52 18.15 17.48
N PRO A 595 -2.00 19.39 17.54
CA PRO A 595 -2.42 20.35 18.56
C PRO A 595 -3.92 20.64 18.49
N VAL A 596 -4.61 20.66 19.63
CA VAL A 596 -6.07 20.96 19.74
C VAL A 596 -6.41 22.25 19.00
N THR A 597 -5.60 23.30 19.16
CA THR A 597 -5.79 24.61 18.54
C THR A 597 -5.74 24.56 17.01
N ARG A 598 -4.85 23.74 16.42
CA ARG A 598 -4.78 23.56 14.96
C ARG A 598 -5.96 22.77 14.44
N LEU A 599 -6.38 21.73 15.17
CA LEU A 599 -7.56 20.95 14.80
C LEU A 599 -8.84 21.81 14.88
N TYR A 600 -8.99 22.61 15.94
CA TYR A 600 -10.09 23.57 16.08
C TYR A 600 -10.14 24.53 14.89
N SER A 601 -9.04 25.19 14.54
CA SER A 601 -8.95 26.04 13.35
C SER A 601 -9.29 25.30 12.04
N ALA A 602 -8.95 24.02 11.93
CA ALA A 602 -9.26 23.19 10.77
C ALA A 602 -10.76 22.82 10.67
N VAL A 603 -11.48 22.78 11.79
CA VAL A 603 -12.90 22.41 11.87
C VAL A 603 -13.85 23.60 11.59
N ILE A 604 -13.36 24.85 11.67
CA ILE A 604 -14.16 26.04 11.34
C ILE A 604 -14.60 26.00 9.87
N GLY A 605 -15.91 26.13 9.64
CA GLY A 605 -16.57 25.95 8.34
C GLY A 605 -17.03 24.52 8.04
N TYR A 606 -16.88 23.60 9.00
CA TYR A 606 -17.23 22.18 8.91
C TYR A 606 -18.01 21.76 10.18
N GLY A 607 -17.60 20.69 10.86
CA GLY A 607 -18.28 20.19 12.04
C GLY A 607 -17.89 18.75 12.37
N TYR A 608 -18.65 18.15 13.28
CA TYR A 608 -18.42 16.77 13.73
C TYR A 608 -19.72 16.07 14.13
N ILE A 609 -19.67 14.74 14.12
CA ILE A 609 -20.79 13.83 14.42
C ILE A 609 -20.36 12.93 15.57
N LEU A 610 -21.18 12.82 16.61
CA LEU A 610 -21.00 11.87 17.70
C LEU A 610 -22.04 10.75 17.60
N ALA A 611 -21.62 9.50 17.73
CA ALA A 611 -22.49 8.37 18.02
C ALA A 611 -22.18 7.79 19.41
N ALA A 612 -23.23 7.58 20.20
CA ALA A 612 -23.15 7.14 21.59
C ALA A 612 -24.23 6.09 21.91
N LYS A 613 -24.02 5.29 22.98
CA LYS A 613 -25.03 4.33 23.48
C LYS A 613 -26.27 5.01 24.09
N SER A 614 -26.21 6.30 24.41
CA SER A 614 -27.25 6.99 25.18
C SER A 614 -27.49 8.40 24.66
N GLN A 615 -28.76 8.78 24.56
CA GLN A 615 -29.18 10.14 24.20
C GLN A 615 -28.60 11.19 25.16
N LYS A 616 -28.41 10.86 26.45
CA LYS A 616 -27.84 11.78 27.44
C LYS A 616 -26.48 12.35 27.03
N ILE A 617 -25.62 11.51 26.45
CA ILE A 617 -24.29 11.91 25.96
C ILE A 617 -24.41 12.86 24.75
N ILE A 618 -25.44 12.69 23.93
CA ILE A 618 -25.73 13.59 22.81
C ILE A 618 -26.31 14.93 23.32
N ASP A 619 -27.14 14.89 24.36
CA ASP A 619 -27.74 16.09 24.97
C ASP A 619 -26.65 17.02 25.55
N GLU A 620 -25.57 16.45 26.11
CA GLU A 620 -24.40 17.19 26.62
C GLU A 620 -23.65 18.00 25.55
N LEU A 621 -23.75 17.64 24.25
CA LEU A 621 -23.20 18.43 23.14
C LEU A 621 -23.98 19.72 22.86
N ASN A 622 -25.17 19.89 23.44
CA ASN A 622 -26.12 20.95 23.11
C ASN A 622 -26.49 21.00 21.59
N ALA A 623 -26.49 19.83 20.94
CA ALA A 623 -26.56 19.68 19.48
C ALA A 623 -27.93 19.94 18.82
N ALA A 624 -29.02 19.95 19.59
CA ALA A 624 -30.40 19.88 19.07
C ALA A 624 -30.78 20.98 18.05
N GLY A 625 -30.18 22.17 18.14
CA GLY A 625 -30.36 23.24 17.16
C GLY A 625 -29.78 22.89 15.79
N PHE A 626 -28.55 22.37 15.75
CA PHE A 626 -27.88 21.95 14.51
C PHE A 626 -28.58 20.78 13.86
N GLU A 627 -29.00 19.77 14.64
CA GLU A 627 -29.76 18.63 14.13
C GLU A 627 -31.04 19.08 13.42
N LYS A 628 -31.81 19.98 14.03
CA LYS A 628 -33.06 20.49 13.46
C LYS A 628 -32.81 21.23 12.15
N THR A 629 -31.77 22.07 12.07
CA THR A 629 -31.39 22.78 10.84
C THR A 629 -31.05 21.79 9.74
N VAL A 630 -30.13 20.86 9.99
CA VAL A 630 -29.67 19.89 8.98
C VAL A 630 -30.81 19.00 8.48
N LEU A 631 -31.66 18.49 9.37
CA LEU A 631 -32.79 17.63 8.99
C LEU A 631 -33.94 18.39 8.29
N SER A 632 -33.99 19.73 8.42
CA SER A 632 -34.97 20.55 7.71
C SER A 632 -34.58 20.89 6.26
N GLU A 633 -33.30 20.71 5.91
CA GLU A 633 -32.76 21.14 4.62
C GLU A 633 -32.57 19.98 3.64
N ALA A 634 -33.35 19.99 2.56
CA ALA A 634 -33.31 18.94 1.54
C ALA A 634 -31.93 18.75 0.87
N ARG A 635 -31.04 19.74 0.88
CA ARG A 635 -29.67 19.62 0.31
C ARG A 635 -28.78 18.60 1.03
N TYR A 636 -29.10 18.22 2.27
CA TYR A 636 -28.37 17.22 3.03
C TYR A 636 -29.00 15.83 3.00
N SER A 637 -30.17 15.68 2.37
CA SER A 637 -30.80 14.37 2.16
C SER A 637 -29.90 13.46 1.31
N LEU A 638 -30.25 12.17 1.24
CA LEU A 638 -29.61 11.29 0.24
C LEU A 638 -29.77 11.90 -1.15
N PRO A 639 -28.77 11.76 -2.05
CA PRO A 639 -28.88 12.31 -3.39
C PRO A 639 -30.19 11.82 -4.02
N PRO A 640 -31.04 12.71 -4.56
CA PRO A 640 -32.21 12.23 -5.28
C PRO A 640 -31.72 11.31 -6.40
N MET A 641 -32.34 10.13 -6.54
CA MET A 641 -32.07 9.23 -7.67
C MET A 641 -32.00 10.08 -8.93
N GLN A 642 -30.85 10.10 -9.63
CA GLN A 642 -30.59 11.04 -10.72
C GLN A 642 -31.61 10.86 -11.84
N ARG A 643 -32.69 11.65 -11.76
CA ARG A 643 -33.63 11.77 -12.86
C ARG A 643 -32.88 12.45 -14.01
N MET A 644 -32.78 11.74 -15.13
CA MET A 644 -32.40 12.20 -16.48
C MET A 644 -30.94 12.00 -16.98
N LEU A 645 -30.04 11.32 -16.27
CA LEU A 645 -28.88 10.72 -16.95
C LEU A 645 -29.23 9.29 -17.37
N ARG A 646 -29.14 9.00 -18.68
CA ARG A 646 -29.36 7.63 -19.22
C ARG A 646 -28.35 6.63 -18.64
N PHE A 647 -27.15 7.10 -18.31
CA PHE A 647 -26.04 6.29 -17.86
C PHE A 647 -25.04 7.15 -17.06
N GLU A 648 -24.39 6.57 -16.04
CA GLU A 648 -23.43 7.28 -15.18
C GLU A 648 -22.02 7.31 -15.78
N TYR A 649 -21.41 8.50 -15.89
CA TYR A 649 -20.01 8.66 -16.29
C TYR A 649 -19.24 9.44 -15.22
N PRO A 650 -18.49 8.76 -14.33
CA PRO A 650 -17.69 9.41 -13.29
C PRO A 650 -16.42 10.08 -13.85
N ALA A 651 -15.82 10.98 -13.06
CA ALA A 651 -14.65 11.75 -13.44
C ALA A 651 -13.36 10.94 -13.69
N LYS A 652 -13.33 9.66 -13.29
CA LYS A 652 -12.27 8.71 -13.64
C LYS A 652 -12.84 7.60 -14.52
N ASN A 653 -12.05 7.18 -15.50
CA ASN A 653 -12.38 6.12 -16.46
C ASN A 653 -12.34 4.71 -15.81
N TYR A 654 -13.36 4.36 -15.02
CA TYR A 654 -13.46 3.01 -14.44
C TYR A 654 -13.96 1.97 -15.45
N VAL A 655 -13.35 0.79 -15.42
CA VAL A 655 -13.69 -0.34 -16.32
C VAL A 655 -15.14 -0.80 -16.14
N VAL A 656 -15.68 -0.73 -14.92
CA VAL A 656 -17.08 -1.06 -14.62
C VAL A 656 -18.08 -0.19 -15.40
N THR A 657 -17.73 1.06 -15.73
CA THR A 657 -18.53 1.94 -16.59
C THR A 657 -18.62 1.38 -18.02
N VAL A 658 -17.49 0.92 -18.57
CA VAL A 658 -17.41 0.30 -19.91
C VAL A 658 -18.19 -1.03 -19.95
N LEU A 659 -18.06 -1.86 -18.90
CA LEU A 659 -18.79 -3.12 -18.79
C LEU A 659 -20.31 -2.87 -18.75
N ALA A 660 -20.77 -1.93 -17.93
CA ALA A 660 -22.20 -1.62 -17.83
C ALA A 660 -22.78 -1.06 -19.15
N ASP A 661 -22.03 -0.26 -19.92
CA ASP A 661 -22.45 0.24 -21.24
C ASP A 661 -22.56 -0.90 -22.26
N ALA A 662 -21.60 -1.84 -22.22
CA ALA A 662 -21.66 -3.04 -23.06
C ALA A 662 -22.89 -3.93 -22.75
N PHE A 663 -23.29 -4.07 -21.48
CA PHE A 663 -24.53 -4.78 -21.12
C PHE A 663 -25.81 -4.02 -21.54
N ASP A 664 -25.88 -2.67 -21.41
CA ASP A 664 -27.03 -1.88 -21.90
C ASP A 664 -27.20 -2.02 -23.42
N ARG A 665 -26.09 -1.97 -24.17
CA ARG A 665 -26.08 -2.13 -25.65
C ARG A 665 -26.55 -3.51 -26.11
N LEU A 666 -26.28 -4.55 -25.34
CA LEU A 666 -26.81 -5.91 -25.57
C LEU A 666 -28.28 -6.07 -25.14
N GLY A 667 -28.93 -5.02 -24.61
CA GLY A 667 -30.34 -5.01 -24.22
C GLY A 667 -30.61 -5.51 -22.80
N PHE A 668 -29.58 -5.73 -21.98
CA PHE A 668 -29.72 -6.13 -20.58
C PHE A 668 -29.89 -4.92 -19.67
N LYS A 669 -30.56 -5.09 -18.53
CA LYS A 669 -30.90 -4.00 -17.59
C LYS A 669 -29.68 -3.55 -16.75
N ALA A 670 -28.64 -3.04 -17.39
CA ALA A 670 -27.40 -2.61 -16.73
C ALA A 670 -27.30 -1.10 -16.53
N ASP A 671 -26.78 -0.73 -15.36
CA ASP A 671 -26.24 0.58 -15.05
C ASP A 671 -24.97 0.36 -14.20
N VAL A 672 -24.12 1.39 -14.06
CA VAL A 672 -22.81 1.23 -13.39
C VAL A 672 -22.97 0.76 -11.95
N LYS A 673 -23.98 1.29 -11.24
CA LYS A 673 -24.32 0.93 -9.86
C LYS A 673 -24.74 -0.54 -9.74
N ARG A 674 -25.54 -1.07 -10.67
CA ARG A 674 -25.90 -2.50 -10.71
C ARG A 674 -24.70 -3.39 -10.96
N VAL A 675 -23.84 -3.06 -11.92
CA VAL A 675 -22.65 -3.89 -12.20
C VAL A 675 -21.70 -3.88 -11.00
N VAL A 676 -21.48 -2.73 -10.36
CA VAL A 676 -20.76 -2.66 -9.08
C VAL A 676 -21.40 -3.59 -8.04
N ASN A 677 -22.69 -3.43 -7.76
CA ASN A 677 -23.35 -4.11 -6.65
C ASN A 677 -23.56 -5.62 -6.85
N TYR A 678 -23.78 -6.08 -8.09
CA TYR A 678 -24.10 -7.49 -8.39
C TYR A 678 -22.91 -8.29 -8.94
N SER A 679 -21.76 -7.67 -9.23
CA SER A 679 -20.53 -8.40 -9.62
C SER A 679 -19.93 -9.28 -8.51
N GLY A 680 -20.37 -9.12 -7.25
CA GLY A 680 -19.91 -9.91 -6.11
C GLY A 680 -18.57 -9.48 -5.49
N PHE A 681 -17.98 -8.38 -5.95
CA PHE A 681 -16.70 -7.84 -5.45
C PHE A 681 -16.88 -6.63 -4.55
N HIS A 682 -15.95 -6.41 -3.62
CA HIS A 682 -15.93 -5.19 -2.81
C HIS A 682 -15.68 -3.97 -3.69
N LEU A 683 -16.46 -2.90 -3.47
CA LEU A 683 -16.46 -1.65 -4.21
C LEU A 683 -15.05 -1.08 -4.48
N SER A 684 -14.16 -1.09 -3.48
CA SER A 684 -12.79 -0.57 -3.63
C SER A 684 -11.99 -1.25 -4.75
N PHE A 685 -12.21 -2.54 -5.00
CA PHE A 685 -11.53 -3.24 -6.09
C PHE A 685 -12.06 -2.83 -7.47
N MET A 686 -13.36 -2.50 -7.54
CA MET A 686 -14.03 -1.99 -8.75
C MET A 686 -13.64 -0.55 -9.09
N LEU A 687 -13.10 0.19 -8.12
CA LEU A 687 -12.57 1.55 -8.28
C LEU A 687 -11.07 1.58 -8.61
N SER A 688 -10.42 0.43 -8.78
CA SER A 688 -9.05 0.39 -9.28
C SER A 688 -8.97 1.05 -10.67
N ALA A 689 -8.09 2.03 -10.82
CA ALA A 689 -7.83 2.71 -12.10
C ALA A 689 -7.30 1.75 -13.18
N HIS A 690 -6.83 0.57 -12.78
CA HIS A 690 -6.39 -0.48 -13.66
C HIS A 690 -6.98 -1.82 -13.22
N LEU A 691 -7.62 -2.53 -14.14
CA LEU A 691 -8.16 -3.87 -13.97
C LEU A 691 -7.63 -4.77 -15.10
N PRO A 692 -6.90 -5.86 -14.82
CA PRO A 692 -6.42 -6.75 -15.88
C PRO A 692 -7.57 -7.43 -16.65
N LEU A 693 -7.28 -7.89 -17.88
CA LEU A 693 -8.28 -8.38 -18.83
C LEU A 693 -9.18 -9.49 -18.26
N GLU A 694 -8.57 -10.49 -17.62
CA GLU A 694 -9.28 -11.62 -17.03
C GLU A 694 -10.10 -11.25 -15.77
N ASN A 695 -9.69 -10.20 -15.05
CA ASN A 695 -10.47 -9.70 -13.93
C ASN A 695 -11.70 -8.91 -14.41
N ALA A 696 -11.58 -8.12 -15.48
CA ALA A 696 -12.73 -7.50 -16.13
C ALA A 696 -13.72 -8.55 -16.69
N ALA A 697 -13.20 -9.64 -17.25
CA ALA A 697 -14.01 -10.77 -17.68
C ALA A 697 -14.72 -11.47 -16.51
N THR A 698 -14.04 -11.67 -15.39
CA THR A 698 -14.62 -12.25 -14.17
C THR A 698 -15.76 -11.40 -13.62
N VAL A 699 -15.59 -10.07 -13.55
CA VAL A 699 -16.65 -9.11 -13.19
C VAL A 699 -17.87 -9.26 -14.10
N ALA A 700 -17.66 -9.34 -15.42
CA ALA A 700 -18.74 -9.48 -16.40
C ALA A 700 -19.46 -10.85 -16.29
N ARG A 701 -18.73 -11.95 -16.12
CA ARG A 701 -19.30 -13.30 -15.90
C ARG A 701 -20.16 -13.35 -14.64
N ASN A 702 -19.66 -12.81 -13.53
CA ASN A 702 -20.39 -12.75 -12.27
C ASN A 702 -21.66 -11.91 -12.37
N TYR A 703 -21.59 -10.72 -12.99
CA TYR A 703 -22.78 -9.89 -13.22
C TYR A 703 -23.81 -10.58 -14.12
N SER A 704 -23.34 -11.27 -15.17
CA SER A 704 -24.21 -12.05 -16.05
C SER A 704 -24.94 -13.16 -15.30
N HIS A 705 -24.23 -13.87 -14.42
CA HIS A 705 -24.78 -14.94 -13.60
C HIS A 705 -25.78 -14.44 -12.55
N THR A 706 -25.44 -13.39 -11.80
CA THR A 706 -26.26 -12.91 -10.68
C THR A 706 -27.43 -12.02 -11.07
N HIS A 707 -27.36 -11.35 -12.23
CA HIS A 707 -28.33 -10.31 -12.60
C HIS A 707 -28.81 -10.34 -14.07
N ALA A 708 -28.08 -10.98 -14.98
CA ALA A 708 -28.49 -11.11 -16.39
C ALA A 708 -29.06 -12.50 -16.74
N GLU A 709 -29.39 -13.32 -15.73
CA GLU A 709 -29.98 -14.67 -15.89
C GLU A 709 -29.10 -15.60 -16.75
N ASP A 710 -27.77 -15.54 -16.56
CA ASP A 710 -26.76 -16.19 -17.42
C ASP A 710 -26.85 -15.81 -18.91
N GLY A 711 -27.60 -14.77 -19.29
CA GLY A 711 -27.93 -14.44 -20.68
C GLY A 711 -26.80 -13.88 -21.55
N VAL A 712 -25.64 -13.60 -20.96
CA VAL A 712 -24.44 -13.13 -21.68
C VAL A 712 -23.25 -14.05 -21.41
N SER A 713 -22.60 -14.53 -22.47
CA SER A 713 -21.32 -15.23 -22.40
C SER A 713 -20.15 -14.27 -22.63
N VAL A 714 -19.02 -14.58 -21.99
CA VAL A 714 -17.87 -13.68 -21.89
C VAL A 714 -16.59 -14.41 -22.25
N VAL A 715 -15.96 -14.02 -23.36
CA VAL A 715 -14.76 -14.65 -23.91
C VAL A 715 -13.61 -13.64 -23.98
N THR A 716 -12.48 -14.00 -23.39
CA THR A 716 -11.22 -13.25 -23.45
C THR A 716 -10.31 -13.78 -24.55
N ARG A 717 -9.51 -12.91 -25.15
CA ARG A 717 -8.33 -13.29 -25.97
C ARG A 717 -7.18 -12.34 -25.70
N HIS A 718 -6.07 -12.89 -25.23
CA HIS A 718 -4.82 -12.16 -25.05
C HIS A 718 -4.08 -12.04 -26.38
N MET A 719 -3.46 -10.90 -26.65
CA MET A 719 -2.57 -10.71 -27.80
C MET A 719 -1.14 -11.09 -27.43
N ASP A 720 -0.97 -12.26 -26.80
CA ASP A 720 0.35 -12.78 -26.42
C ASP A 720 1.22 -12.94 -27.67
N LYS A 721 2.50 -12.58 -27.58
CA LYS A 721 3.45 -12.78 -28.70
C LYS A 721 3.51 -14.26 -29.05
N GLU A 722 3.67 -14.56 -30.34
CA GLU A 722 3.71 -15.92 -30.90
C GLU A 722 2.37 -16.71 -30.85
N ALA A 723 1.31 -16.19 -30.22
CA ALA A 723 0.01 -16.86 -30.24
C ALA A 723 -0.63 -16.80 -31.66
N PRO A 724 -1.15 -17.90 -32.23
CA PRO A 724 -1.62 -17.93 -33.63
C PRO A 724 -2.75 -16.94 -33.98
N HIS A 725 -3.52 -16.50 -32.98
CA HIS A 725 -4.59 -15.52 -33.12
C HIS A 725 -4.16 -14.08 -32.81
N SER A 726 -2.95 -13.89 -32.26
CA SER A 726 -2.33 -12.59 -32.00
C SER A 726 -1.72 -12.04 -33.29
N THR A 727 -2.60 -11.62 -34.20
CA THR A 727 -2.24 -10.97 -35.46
C THR A 727 -3.25 -9.86 -35.75
N THR A 728 -2.83 -8.86 -36.53
CA THR A 728 -3.72 -7.77 -36.99
C THR A 728 -4.97 -8.31 -37.71
N SER A 729 -4.83 -9.38 -38.50
CA SER A 729 -5.94 -10.10 -39.15
C SER A 729 -6.87 -10.78 -38.13
N GLY A 730 -6.31 -11.44 -37.11
CA GLY A 730 -7.07 -12.05 -36.01
C GLY A 730 -7.84 -11.05 -35.15
N LEU A 731 -7.31 -9.83 -34.99
CA LEU A 731 -8.03 -8.70 -34.38
C LEU A 731 -9.13 -8.17 -35.32
N GLN A 732 -8.83 -7.94 -36.60
CA GLN A 732 -9.80 -7.49 -37.61
C GLN A 732 -11.00 -8.43 -37.72
N GLN A 733 -10.79 -9.75 -37.66
CA GLN A 733 -11.87 -10.73 -37.66
C GLN A 733 -12.79 -10.60 -36.44
N GLN A 734 -12.25 -10.30 -35.26
CA GLN A 734 -13.05 -10.08 -34.05
C GLN A 734 -13.87 -8.79 -34.13
N ILE A 735 -13.25 -7.71 -34.62
CA ILE A 735 -13.90 -6.42 -34.85
C ILE A 735 -15.08 -6.60 -35.81
N ARG A 736 -14.87 -7.20 -36.98
CA ARG A 736 -15.94 -7.56 -37.94
C ARG A 736 -17.04 -8.37 -37.27
N ALA A 737 -16.68 -9.42 -36.51
CA ALA A 737 -17.64 -10.32 -35.89
C ALA A 737 -18.55 -9.64 -34.84
N ALA A 738 -18.14 -8.51 -34.26
CA ALA A 738 -18.96 -7.69 -33.36
C ALA A 738 -19.76 -6.62 -34.13
N VAL A 739 -19.11 -5.84 -35.00
CA VAL A 739 -19.74 -4.75 -35.78
C VAL A 739 -20.84 -5.27 -36.71
N GLN A 740 -20.73 -6.50 -37.22
CA GLN A 740 -21.78 -7.16 -38.03
C GLN A 740 -23.00 -7.62 -37.22
N SER A 741 -22.88 -7.72 -35.88
CA SER A 741 -23.93 -8.24 -34.99
C SER A 741 -24.07 -7.42 -33.69
N PRO A 742 -24.22 -6.09 -33.75
CA PRO A 742 -24.04 -5.20 -32.58
C PRO A 742 -25.16 -5.34 -31.53
N LYS A 743 -26.28 -6.00 -31.88
CA LYS A 743 -27.37 -6.32 -30.94
C LYS A 743 -27.14 -7.61 -30.14
N SER A 744 -26.20 -8.45 -30.56
CA SER A 744 -25.91 -9.74 -29.91
C SER A 744 -24.44 -9.92 -29.56
N ARG A 745 -23.55 -9.02 -29.98
CA ARG A 745 -22.12 -9.01 -29.66
C ARG A 745 -21.63 -7.61 -29.37
N CYS A 746 -20.84 -7.48 -28.31
CA CYS A 746 -20.12 -6.26 -27.97
C CYS A 746 -18.65 -6.62 -27.74
N LEU A 747 -17.74 -5.98 -28.47
CA LEU A 747 -16.30 -6.16 -28.34
C LEU A 747 -15.71 -5.01 -27.54
N ILE A 748 -15.03 -5.35 -26.46
CA ILE A 748 -14.26 -4.43 -25.63
C ILE A 748 -12.77 -4.72 -25.86
N VAL A 749 -11.97 -3.67 -25.99
CA VAL A 749 -10.51 -3.74 -26.05
C VAL A 749 -9.88 -3.28 -24.74
N ASN A 750 -8.85 -3.99 -24.26
CA ASN A 750 -7.93 -3.57 -23.20
C ASN A 750 -6.60 -3.21 -23.86
N PHE A 751 -6.13 -1.97 -23.71
CA PHE A 751 -4.97 -1.44 -24.42
C PHE A 751 -4.05 -0.61 -23.52
N GLN A 752 -2.79 -0.52 -23.89
CA GLN A 752 -1.80 0.29 -23.19
C GLN A 752 -2.01 1.78 -23.55
N ALA A 753 -2.82 2.46 -22.74
CA ALA A 753 -3.21 3.87 -22.95
C ALA A 753 -2.02 4.80 -23.22
N SER A 754 -0.86 4.58 -22.60
CA SER A 754 0.34 5.41 -22.82
C SER A 754 0.87 5.38 -24.26
N LEU A 755 0.67 4.29 -25.01
CA LEU A 755 1.04 4.21 -26.43
C LEU A 755 0.09 5.06 -27.27
N ILE A 756 -1.22 4.90 -27.07
CA ILE A 756 -2.26 5.71 -27.74
C ILE A 756 -2.08 7.20 -27.44
N HIS A 757 -1.98 7.57 -26.16
CA HIS A 757 -1.85 8.98 -25.73
C HIS A 757 -0.54 9.64 -26.20
N SER A 758 0.49 8.85 -26.55
CA SER A 758 1.73 9.39 -27.13
C SER A 758 1.57 9.83 -28.59
N ASN A 759 0.61 9.24 -29.31
CA ASN A 759 0.31 9.57 -30.70
C ASN A 759 -0.74 10.68 -30.78
N LYS A 760 -0.28 11.91 -31.04
CA LYS A 760 -1.12 13.11 -31.15
C LYS A 760 -2.06 13.13 -32.37
N GLU A 761 -1.84 12.28 -33.37
CA GLU A 761 -2.73 12.16 -34.53
C GLU A 761 -3.96 11.28 -34.23
N VAL A 762 -3.82 10.39 -33.24
CA VAL A 762 -4.85 9.45 -32.80
C VAL A 762 -5.59 9.98 -31.57
N TRP A 763 -4.86 10.54 -30.60
CA TRP A 763 -5.44 10.86 -29.29
C TRP A 763 -6.05 12.26 -29.22
N ASN A 764 -7.31 12.31 -28.76
CA ASN A 764 -8.12 13.53 -28.69
C ASN A 764 -7.76 14.50 -27.53
N GLY A 765 -6.74 14.17 -26.74
CA GLY A 765 -6.16 15.06 -25.72
C GLY A 765 -6.78 14.95 -24.32
N SER A 766 -7.62 13.95 -24.06
CA SER A 766 -8.25 13.73 -22.73
C SER A 766 -7.47 12.73 -21.85
N ASP A 767 -7.80 12.63 -20.55
CA ASP A 767 -7.23 11.63 -19.64
C ASP A 767 -7.98 10.28 -19.70
N GLY A 768 -7.93 9.65 -20.88
CA GLY A 768 -8.70 8.45 -21.26
C GLY A 768 -8.40 7.18 -20.44
N GLY A 769 -9.28 6.18 -20.59
CA GLY A 769 -9.14 4.87 -19.95
C GLY A 769 -8.22 3.89 -20.70
N SER A 770 -7.94 2.73 -20.11
CA SER A 770 -7.28 1.59 -20.79
C SER A 770 -8.28 0.60 -21.42
N TYR A 771 -9.56 0.96 -21.47
CA TYR A 771 -10.66 0.14 -21.97
C TYR A 771 -11.60 0.95 -22.84
N ALA A 772 -12.02 0.38 -23.97
CA ALA A 772 -13.01 0.98 -24.87
C ALA A 772 -13.86 -0.09 -25.56
N ILE A 773 -15.10 0.24 -25.90
CA ILE A 773 -16.00 -0.55 -26.76
C ILE A 773 -15.68 -0.23 -28.22
N VAL A 774 -15.59 -1.26 -29.07
CA VAL A 774 -15.54 -1.12 -30.53
C VAL A 774 -16.96 -0.81 -31.04
N LEU A 775 -17.11 0.34 -31.69
CA LEU A 775 -18.38 0.80 -32.27
C LEU A 775 -18.52 0.45 -33.75
N ASP A 776 -17.45 0.65 -34.52
CA ASP A 776 -17.47 0.56 -35.98
C ASP A 776 -16.05 0.33 -36.54
N PHE A 777 -15.94 -0.04 -37.82
CA PHE A 777 -14.68 -0.28 -38.51
C PHE A 777 -14.73 0.10 -39.99
N ASP A 778 -13.95 1.12 -40.36
CA ASP A 778 -13.72 1.52 -41.75
C ASP A 778 -12.64 0.61 -42.36
N GLU A 779 -13.06 -0.33 -43.21
CA GLU A 779 -12.14 -1.28 -43.84
C GLU A 779 -11.21 -0.61 -44.87
N GLU A 780 -11.66 0.44 -45.55
CA GLU A 780 -10.88 1.12 -46.59
C GLU A 780 -9.69 1.88 -45.98
N LYS A 781 -9.91 2.51 -44.82
CA LYS A 781 -8.88 3.27 -44.10
C LYS A 781 -8.20 2.47 -42.98
N SER A 782 -8.68 1.26 -42.70
CA SER A 782 -8.27 0.45 -41.54
C SER A 782 -8.37 1.20 -40.20
N LEU A 783 -9.43 1.99 -40.03
CA LEU A 783 -9.71 2.78 -38.83
C LEU A 783 -10.80 2.13 -37.99
N VAL A 784 -10.53 1.96 -36.69
CA VAL A 784 -11.46 1.44 -35.70
C VAL A 784 -12.08 2.60 -34.92
N THR A 785 -13.41 2.65 -34.85
CA THR A 785 -14.13 3.61 -34.00
C THR A 785 -14.31 3.02 -32.61
N LEU A 786 -13.81 3.72 -31.59
CA LEU A 786 -13.78 3.29 -30.20
C LEU A 786 -14.59 4.25 -29.32
N SER A 787 -15.16 3.74 -28.22
CA SER A 787 -15.86 4.51 -27.19
C SER A 787 -15.40 4.11 -25.80
N ASP A 788 -14.85 5.03 -25.03
CA ASP A 788 -14.43 4.78 -23.64
C ASP A 788 -15.45 5.33 -22.61
N ALA A 789 -15.04 5.37 -21.33
CA ALA A 789 -15.85 5.79 -20.20
C ALA A 789 -15.75 7.29 -19.86
N ASN A 790 -15.21 8.14 -20.74
CA ASN A 790 -14.88 9.53 -20.40
C ASN A 790 -16.12 10.31 -19.93
N GLN A 791 -15.98 11.12 -18.87
CA GLN A 791 -17.07 11.97 -18.38
C GLN A 791 -17.62 12.88 -19.49
N GLU A 792 -16.73 13.49 -20.28
CA GLU A 792 -17.08 14.43 -21.34
C GLU A 792 -17.46 13.71 -22.63
N SER A 793 -18.73 13.85 -23.07
CA SER A 793 -19.26 13.12 -24.22
C SER A 793 -18.54 13.39 -25.54
N PHE A 794 -17.87 14.54 -25.67
CA PHE A 794 -17.07 14.88 -26.84
C PHE A 794 -15.79 14.02 -26.95
N TYR A 795 -15.20 13.62 -25.82
CA TYR A 795 -13.95 12.87 -25.80
C TYR A 795 -14.13 11.34 -25.71
N ARG A 796 -15.36 10.85 -25.45
CA ARG A 796 -15.64 9.41 -25.35
C ARG A 796 -15.34 8.64 -26.63
N THR A 797 -15.73 9.21 -27.78
CA THR A 797 -15.62 8.54 -29.08
C THR A 797 -14.42 9.06 -29.87
N TRP A 798 -13.59 8.15 -30.36
CA TRP A 798 -12.36 8.46 -31.10
C TRP A 798 -12.03 7.37 -32.13
N LEU A 799 -11.12 7.68 -33.05
CA LEU A 799 -10.68 6.80 -34.14
C LEU A 799 -9.25 6.31 -33.87
N CYS A 800 -8.97 5.05 -34.19
CA CYS A 800 -7.64 4.47 -34.04
C CYS A 800 -7.26 3.64 -35.27
N PRO A 801 -6.06 3.83 -35.87
CA PRO A 801 -5.48 2.89 -36.82
C PRO A 801 -5.38 1.48 -36.22
N LEU A 802 -5.73 0.47 -37.01
CA LEU A 802 -5.81 -0.93 -36.56
C LEU A 802 -4.44 -1.51 -36.12
N ASP A 803 -3.36 -1.06 -36.73
CA ASP A 803 -1.98 -1.42 -36.39
C ASP A 803 -1.52 -0.82 -35.06
N VAL A 804 -1.74 0.48 -34.85
CA VAL A 804 -1.50 1.19 -33.58
C VAL A 804 -2.32 0.57 -32.45
N LEU A 805 -3.58 0.21 -32.74
CA LEU A 805 -4.44 -0.50 -31.79
C LEU A 805 -3.86 -1.89 -31.47
N PHE A 806 -3.48 -2.67 -32.48
CA PHE A 806 -2.90 -4.01 -32.29
C PHE A 806 -1.62 -3.99 -31.45
N GLU A 807 -0.72 -3.02 -31.67
CA GLU A 807 0.46 -2.83 -30.82
C GLU A 807 0.08 -2.55 -29.36
N ALA A 808 -0.89 -1.64 -29.14
CA ALA A 808 -1.35 -1.29 -27.81
C ALA A 808 -2.09 -2.44 -27.07
N LEU A 809 -2.71 -3.37 -27.79
CA LEU A 809 -3.27 -4.62 -27.23
C LEU A 809 -2.18 -5.67 -26.96
N SER A 810 -1.12 -5.71 -27.76
CA SER A 810 -0.01 -6.69 -27.65
C SER A 810 1.01 -6.31 -26.57
N ALA A 811 0.92 -5.10 -26.03
CA ALA A 811 1.71 -4.65 -24.89
C ALA A 811 1.46 -5.51 -23.65
N VAL A 812 2.52 -5.81 -22.89
CA VAL A 812 2.45 -6.55 -21.63
C VAL A 812 1.88 -5.67 -20.53
N ASP A 813 0.84 -6.16 -19.87
CA ASP A 813 0.26 -5.58 -18.68
C ASP A 813 1.19 -5.79 -17.47
N SER A 814 1.56 -4.71 -16.79
CA SER A 814 2.50 -4.75 -15.66
C SER A 814 1.94 -5.40 -14.39
N ILE A 815 0.63 -5.66 -14.31
CA ILE A 815 0.00 -6.31 -13.14
C ILE A 815 -0.25 -7.79 -13.41
N SER A 816 -0.77 -8.18 -14.58
CA SER A 816 -0.96 -9.60 -14.92
C SER A 816 0.25 -10.27 -15.58
N LEU A 817 1.29 -9.49 -15.92
CA LEU A 817 2.54 -9.94 -16.56
C LEU A 817 2.32 -10.77 -17.83
N ARG A 818 1.27 -10.38 -18.57
CA ARG A 818 0.75 -11.03 -19.78
C ARG A 818 0.32 -9.96 -20.77
N ALA A 819 0.22 -10.25 -22.07
CA ALA A 819 -0.30 -9.26 -23.01
C ALA A 819 -1.72 -8.83 -22.63
N ARG A 820 -2.13 -7.62 -23.06
CA ARG A 820 -3.53 -7.19 -23.01
C ARG A 820 -4.31 -7.89 -24.15
N GLY A 821 -5.42 -7.32 -24.61
CA GLY A 821 -6.21 -7.96 -25.67
C GLY A 821 -7.68 -7.57 -25.68
N THR A 822 -8.54 -8.55 -25.97
CA THR A 822 -9.97 -8.35 -26.22
C THR A 822 -10.86 -9.10 -25.24
N LEU A 823 -12.04 -8.54 -25.00
CA LEU A 823 -13.13 -9.09 -24.20
C LEU A 823 -14.41 -9.02 -25.05
N MET A 824 -14.89 -10.18 -25.51
CA MET A 824 -16.12 -10.30 -26.29
C MET A 824 -17.27 -10.72 -25.38
N LEU A 825 -18.31 -9.88 -25.29
CA LEU A 825 -19.59 -10.21 -24.68
C LEU A 825 -20.56 -10.64 -25.79
N THR A 826 -21.20 -11.79 -25.65
CA THR A 826 -22.22 -12.29 -26.60
C THR A 826 -23.53 -12.58 -25.87
N ALA A 827 -24.65 -12.08 -26.39
CA ALA A 827 -26.00 -12.38 -25.90
C ALA A 827 -26.37 -13.83 -26.23
N SER A 828 -25.88 -14.74 -25.40
CA SER A 828 -26.02 -16.19 -25.47
C SER A 828 -25.78 -16.75 -24.08
N SER A 829 -26.47 -17.83 -23.72
CA SER A 829 -26.38 -18.37 -22.36
C SER A 829 -24.96 -18.83 -22.00
N GLN A 830 -24.47 -18.41 -20.83
CA GLN A 830 -23.29 -18.96 -20.17
C GLN A 830 -23.63 -20.01 -19.11
N HIS A 831 -24.91 -20.42 -18.98
CA HIS A 831 -25.39 -21.28 -17.90
C HIS A 831 -24.62 -22.62 -17.81
N ASP A 832 -24.15 -23.13 -18.95
CA ASP A 832 -23.31 -24.33 -18.99
C ASP A 832 -21.98 -24.19 -18.24
N MET A 833 -21.49 -22.98 -17.94
CA MET A 833 -20.32 -22.80 -17.05
C MET A 833 -20.59 -23.25 -15.61
N TYR A 834 -21.85 -23.22 -15.17
CA TYR A 834 -22.29 -23.42 -13.78
C TYR A 834 -23.05 -24.74 -13.56
N LEU A 835 -23.33 -25.50 -14.62
CA LEU A 835 -23.93 -26.84 -14.52
C LEU A 835 -22.92 -27.87 -13.99
N ASP A 836 -23.35 -28.73 -13.07
CA ASP A 836 -22.56 -29.85 -12.53
C ASP A 836 -21.18 -29.47 -11.95
N CYS A 837 -21.00 -28.22 -11.50
CA CYS A 837 -19.79 -27.78 -10.83
C CYS A 837 -19.97 -27.78 -9.30
N TYR A 838 -18.86 -27.82 -8.55
CA TYR A 838 -18.91 -27.70 -7.09
C TYR A 838 -19.35 -26.31 -6.62
N GLY A 839 -19.24 -25.29 -7.48
CA GLY A 839 -19.75 -23.95 -7.22
C GLY A 839 -18.94 -23.18 -6.18
N TYR A 840 -17.61 -23.36 -6.17
CA TYR A 840 -16.70 -22.65 -5.27
C TYR A 840 -17.02 -21.17 -5.14
N ASP A 841 -17.27 -20.73 -3.92
CA ASP A 841 -17.49 -19.33 -3.65
C ASP A 841 -16.15 -18.66 -3.34
N MET A 842 -15.64 -17.90 -4.30
CA MET A 842 -14.40 -17.14 -4.12
C MET A 842 -14.47 -16.14 -2.94
N ARG A 843 -15.67 -15.84 -2.39
CA ARG A 843 -15.83 -15.06 -1.14
C ARG A 843 -15.43 -15.82 0.12
N HIS A 844 -15.35 -17.16 0.07
CA HIS A 844 -14.87 -17.99 1.18
C HIS A 844 -13.34 -17.94 1.34
N SER A 845 -12.61 -17.63 0.27
CA SER A 845 -11.18 -17.31 0.31
C SER A 845 -11.00 -15.84 0.68
N LEU A 846 -10.43 -15.55 1.86
CA LEU A 846 -10.13 -14.18 2.27
C LEU A 846 -8.93 -13.65 1.49
N VAL A 847 -9.20 -12.95 0.38
CA VAL A 847 -8.17 -12.35 -0.48
C VAL A 847 -7.98 -10.86 -0.18
N HIS A 848 -6.73 -10.45 0.09
CA HIS A 848 -6.40 -9.03 0.28
C HIS A 848 -6.71 -8.18 -0.97
N HIS A 849 -6.57 -8.76 -2.17
CA HIS A 849 -7.00 -8.13 -3.43
C HIS A 849 -7.26 -9.19 -4.53
N PRO A 850 -8.52 -9.43 -4.98
CA PRO A 850 -8.85 -10.48 -5.97
C PRO A 850 -8.30 -10.21 -7.37
N PHE A 851 -8.04 -8.93 -7.70
CA PHE A 851 -7.54 -8.50 -9.01
C PHE A 851 -6.03 -8.20 -9.04
N LYS A 852 -5.23 -8.97 -8.29
CA LYS A 852 -3.77 -8.93 -8.29
C LYS A 852 -3.22 -10.35 -8.45
N PRO A 853 -2.00 -10.52 -9.00
CA PRO A 853 -1.43 -11.84 -9.17
C PRO A 853 -1.27 -12.56 -7.82
N SER A 854 -1.62 -13.84 -7.79
CA SER A 854 -1.29 -14.68 -6.64
C SER A 854 0.17 -15.10 -6.75
N VAL A 855 1.00 -14.58 -5.86
CA VAL A 855 2.43 -14.97 -5.71
C VAL A 855 2.58 -16.44 -5.33
N TRP A 856 1.54 -17.04 -4.72
CA TRP A 856 1.50 -18.47 -4.44
C TRP A 856 0.12 -19.07 -4.76
N PRO A 857 -0.11 -19.51 -6.02
CA PRO A 857 -1.41 -20.03 -6.46
C PRO A 857 -1.86 -21.25 -5.64
N ALA A 858 -0.93 -22.13 -5.23
CA ALA A 858 -1.25 -23.30 -4.39
C ALA A 858 -1.90 -22.92 -3.06
N PHE A 859 -1.38 -21.93 -2.33
CA PHE A 859 -1.94 -21.52 -1.04
C PHE A 859 -3.27 -20.79 -1.18
N HIS A 860 -3.51 -20.10 -2.30
CA HIS A 860 -4.83 -19.60 -2.64
C HIS A 860 -5.83 -20.76 -2.84
N CYS A 861 -5.45 -21.79 -3.60
CA CYS A 861 -6.26 -22.99 -3.80
C CYS A 861 -6.50 -23.77 -2.50
N LEU A 862 -5.49 -23.90 -1.63
CA LEU A 862 -5.64 -24.54 -0.30
C LEU A 862 -6.59 -23.77 0.61
N ALA A 863 -6.47 -22.43 0.66
CA ALA A 863 -7.34 -21.58 1.47
C ALA A 863 -8.81 -21.68 1.02
N LEU A 864 -9.06 -21.68 -0.29
CA LEU A 864 -10.39 -21.88 -0.86
C LEU A 864 -10.96 -23.26 -0.47
N VAL A 865 -10.23 -24.35 -0.73
CA VAL A 865 -10.68 -25.71 -0.41
C VAL A 865 -10.89 -25.91 1.10
N ALA A 866 -9.99 -25.40 1.94
CA ALA A 866 -10.14 -25.50 3.39
C ALA A 866 -11.39 -24.76 3.89
N SER A 867 -11.71 -23.61 3.32
CA SER A 867 -12.90 -22.83 3.68
C SER A 867 -14.19 -23.55 3.26
N GLU A 868 -14.25 -24.06 2.03
CA GLU A 868 -15.41 -24.85 1.56
C GLU A 868 -15.62 -26.12 2.40
N MET A 869 -14.57 -26.93 2.56
CA MET A 869 -14.68 -28.21 3.26
C MET A 869 -14.97 -28.05 4.76
N SER A 870 -14.54 -26.93 5.38
CA SER A 870 -14.81 -26.63 6.81
C SER A 870 -16.19 -26.03 7.05
N SER A 871 -16.77 -25.35 6.05
CA SER A 871 -18.08 -24.66 6.18
C SER A 871 -19.24 -25.59 6.53
N GLY A 872 -19.11 -26.90 6.27
CA GLY A 872 -20.16 -27.89 6.50
C GLY A 872 -20.40 -28.31 7.96
N ASP A 873 -19.44 -28.07 8.87
CA ASP A 873 -19.41 -28.76 10.18
C ASP A 873 -19.65 -27.84 11.39
N SER A 874 -19.88 -26.54 11.18
CA SER A 874 -20.04 -25.58 12.30
C SER A 874 -21.40 -25.71 13.01
N THR A 875 -21.42 -26.36 14.17
CA THR A 875 -22.57 -26.39 15.10
C THR A 875 -22.94 -25.00 15.64
N ASN A 876 -22.03 -24.02 15.51
CA ASN A 876 -22.20 -22.62 15.93
C ASN A 876 -22.60 -21.65 14.81
N GLY A 877 -22.80 -22.12 13.57
CA GLY A 877 -23.19 -21.27 12.44
C GLY A 877 -22.15 -20.23 12.01
N GLN A 878 -20.86 -20.49 12.28
CA GLN A 878 -19.75 -19.67 11.81
C GLN A 878 -18.97 -20.44 10.75
N CYS A 879 -19.11 -20.00 9.49
CA CYS A 879 -18.20 -20.38 8.41
C CYS A 879 -16.77 -19.95 8.79
N LEU A 880 -15.83 -20.90 8.80
CA LEU A 880 -14.40 -20.63 8.94
C LEU A 880 -13.85 -20.34 7.55
N GLN A 881 -13.39 -19.11 7.36
CA GLN A 881 -12.77 -18.62 6.13
C GLN A 881 -11.26 -18.45 6.36
N PHE A 882 -10.47 -18.80 5.36
CA PHE A 882 -9.01 -18.73 5.40
C PHE A 882 -8.47 -17.88 4.24
N SER A 883 -7.34 -17.23 4.45
CA SER A 883 -6.55 -16.54 3.43
C SER A 883 -5.35 -17.38 2.97
N ALA A 884 -4.77 -17.08 1.81
CA ALA A 884 -3.50 -17.68 1.39
C ALA A 884 -2.37 -17.33 2.37
N GLU A 885 -2.48 -16.16 3.01
CA GLU A 885 -1.59 -15.64 4.04
C GLU A 885 -1.68 -16.42 5.37
N ASP A 886 -2.85 -16.94 5.77
CA ASP A 886 -2.98 -17.80 6.95
C ASP A 886 -2.18 -19.10 6.76
N PHE A 887 -2.27 -19.70 5.57
CA PHE A 887 -1.47 -20.85 5.19
C PHE A 887 0.03 -20.50 5.18
N LEU A 888 0.42 -19.39 4.55
CA LEU A 888 1.81 -18.94 4.50
C LEU A 888 2.42 -18.69 5.88
N TYR A 889 1.75 -17.90 6.71
CA TYR A 889 2.28 -17.45 7.99
C TYR A 889 2.17 -18.51 9.07
N SER A 890 1.39 -19.58 8.85
CA SER A 890 1.50 -20.81 9.64
C SER A 890 2.86 -21.51 9.48
N MET A 891 3.55 -21.35 8.33
CA MET A 891 4.83 -22.02 8.08
C MET A 891 5.96 -21.46 8.98
N PRO A 892 6.83 -22.32 9.54
CA PRO A 892 7.88 -21.90 10.48
C PRO A 892 8.89 -20.95 9.83
N SER A 893 9.15 -21.14 8.54
CA SER A 893 9.90 -20.25 7.67
C SER A 893 9.37 -20.40 6.25
N PHE A 894 9.59 -19.37 5.43
CA PHE A 894 9.40 -19.42 3.98
C PHE A 894 10.46 -18.52 3.33
N SER A 895 10.56 -18.55 2.01
CA SER A 895 11.42 -17.66 1.24
C SER A 895 10.67 -17.25 -0.03
N VAL A 896 10.53 -15.94 -0.26
CA VAL A 896 9.85 -15.38 -1.43
C VAL A 896 10.48 -15.88 -2.73
N TYR A 897 11.82 -15.88 -2.80
CA TYR A 897 12.56 -16.48 -3.91
C TYR A 897 12.20 -17.95 -4.12
N THR A 898 12.20 -18.76 -3.06
CA THR A 898 11.92 -20.20 -3.17
C THR A 898 10.49 -20.48 -3.65
N VAL A 899 9.53 -19.65 -3.23
CA VAL A 899 8.11 -19.74 -3.63
C VAL A 899 7.89 -19.37 -5.09
N LEU A 900 8.63 -18.38 -5.61
CA LEU A 900 8.49 -17.88 -6.98
C LEU A 900 9.32 -18.66 -8.01
N ALA A 901 10.48 -19.19 -7.62
CA ALA A 901 11.45 -19.79 -8.54
C ALA A 901 11.37 -21.32 -8.64
N LYS A 902 10.65 -22.01 -7.74
CA LYS A 902 10.52 -23.47 -7.76
C LYS A 902 9.15 -23.93 -8.20
N GLU A 903 9.13 -24.83 -9.18
CA GLU A 903 8.02 -25.76 -9.36
C GLU A 903 7.85 -26.59 -8.08
N LEU A 904 6.60 -26.77 -7.66
CA LEU A 904 6.26 -27.51 -6.44
C LEU A 904 5.69 -28.87 -6.84
N GLU A 905 6.48 -29.91 -6.63
CA GLU A 905 6.05 -31.31 -6.79
C GLU A 905 4.96 -31.68 -5.76
N SER A 906 4.20 -32.73 -6.05
CA SER A 906 3.07 -33.20 -5.24
C SER A 906 3.42 -33.41 -3.76
N GLU A 907 4.57 -34.03 -3.50
CA GLU A 907 5.10 -34.34 -2.17
C GLU A 907 5.38 -33.07 -1.35
N HIS A 908 5.95 -32.05 -2.00
CA HIS A 908 6.22 -30.76 -1.39
C HIS A 908 4.91 -30.06 -0.98
N ILE A 909 3.91 -30.03 -1.87
CA ILE A 909 2.61 -29.43 -1.58
C ILE A 909 1.90 -30.19 -0.44
N VAL A 910 1.95 -31.52 -0.45
CA VAL A 910 1.36 -32.37 0.60
C VAL A 910 1.99 -32.11 1.95
N ALA A 911 3.32 -31.97 2.03
CA ALA A 911 4.02 -31.64 3.26
C ALA A 911 3.65 -30.24 3.78
N LEU A 912 3.58 -29.24 2.89
CA LEU A 912 3.16 -27.88 3.23
C LEU A 912 1.71 -27.82 3.72
N ALA A 913 0.78 -28.43 2.97
CA ALA A 913 -0.65 -28.45 3.27
C ALA A 913 -0.93 -29.13 4.62
N ASN A 914 -0.36 -30.31 4.87
CA ASN A 914 -0.54 -31.00 6.15
C ASN A 914 0.07 -30.23 7.33
N THR A 915 1.23 -29.57 7.14
CA THR A 915 1.84 -28.71 8.16
C THR A 915 0.93 -27.51 8.49
N ALA A 916 0.35 -26.88 7.47
CA ALA A 916 -0.58 -25.77 7.64
C ALA A 916 -1.89 -26.22 8.31
N PHE A 917 -2.49 -27.34 7.86
CA PHE A 917 -3.71 -27.89 8.46
C PHE A 917 -3.53 -28.20 9.94
N GLU A 918 -2.43 -28.85 10.33
CA GLU A 918 -2.11 -29.15 11.73
C GLU A 918 -1.99 -27.87 12.58
N ARG A 919 -1.25 -26.86 12.07
CA ARG A 919 -1.01 -25.60 12.80
C ARG A 919 -2.22 -24.69 12.90
N LEU A 920 -3.09 -24.71 11.89
CA LEU A 920 -4.35 -23.95 11.85
C LEU A 920 -5.52 -24.69 12.53
N GLY A 921 -5.32 -25.95 12.97
CA GLY A 921 -6.36 -26.76 13.61
C GLY A 921 -7.45 -27.24 12.63
N ILE A 922 -7.12 -27.36 11.35
CA ILE A 922 -8.04 -27.74 10.27
C ILE A 922 -8.10 -29.27 10.19
N ALA A 923 -9.30 -29.85 10.25
CA ALA A 923 -9.55 -31.30 10.23
C ALA A 923 -9.44 -31.93 8.82
N LEU A 924 -8.40 -31.55 8.06
CA LEU A 924 -8.12 -32.04 6.71
C LEU A 924 -6.75 -32.71 6.63
N GLU A 925 -6.58 -33.58 5.65
CA GLU A 925 -5.30 -34.14 5.24
C GLU A 925 -5.11 -34.03 3.73
N ALA A 926 -3.86 -33.84 3.31
CA ALA A 926 -3.45 -33.86 1.91
C ALA A 926 -2.67 -35.16 1.59
N LYS A 927 -2.87 -35.72 0.39
CA LYS A 927 -2.15 -36.90 -0.13
C LYS A 927 -1.81 -36.71 -1.61
N VAL A 928 -0.72 -37.32 -2.05
CA VAL A 928 -0.35 -37.37 -3.48
C VAL A 928 -1.34 -38.26 -4.23
N VAL A 929 -1.75 -37.86 -5.44
CA VAL A 929 -2.58 -38.70 -6.31
C VAL A 929 -1.70 -39.47 -7.28
N ASP A 930 -1.70 -40.80 -7.16
CA ASP A 930 -1.09 -41.67 -8.16
C ASP A 930 -2.08 -41.93 -9.32
N VAL A 931 -1.78 -41.32 -10.47
CA VAL A 931 -2.57 -41.47 -11.71
C VAL A 931 -2.54 -42.90 -12.26
N ALA A 932 -1.47 -43.66 -12.02
CA ALA A 932 -1.38 -45.06 -12.44
C ALA A 932 -2.35 -45.95 -11.65
N VAL A 933 -2.51 -45.69 -10.34
CA VAL A 933 -3.49 -46.38 -9.49
C VAL A 933 -4.93 -46.05 -9.89
N ALA A 934 -5.21 -44.80 -10.29
CA ALA A 934 -6.53 -44.40 -10.80
C ALA A 934 -6.86 -44.98 -12.20
N GLY A 935 -5.86 -45.47 -12.93
CA GLY A 935 -5.98 -46.10 -14.25
C GLY A 935 -6.24 -45.15 -15.42
N SER A 936 -6.60 -43.89 -15.17
CA SER A 936 -6.59 -42.80 -16.17
C SER A 936 -6.55 -41.43 -15.50
N PHE A 937 -6.03 -40.42 -16.20
CA PHE A 937 -5.98 -39.04 -15.71
C PHE A 937 -7.37 -38.47 -15.42
N LEU A 938 -8.36 -38.73 -16.27
CA LEU A 938 -9.74 -38.28 -16.03
C LEU A 938 -10.34 -38.90 -14.75
N LYS A 939 -10.09 -40.19 -14.48
CA LYS A 939 -10.52 -40.84 -13.23
C LYS A 939 -9.78 -40.29 -12.01
N ALA A 940 -8.49 -40.02 -12.14
CA ALA A 940 -7.70 -39.39 -11.09
C ALA A 940 -8.25 -38.01 -10.71
N CYS A 941 -8.89 -37.30 -11.66
CA CYS A 941 -9.50 -35.99 -11.46
C CYS A 941 -10.89 -36.01 -10.82
N CYS A 942 -11.59 -37.15 -10.77
CA CYS A 942 -12.91 -37.24 -10.14
C CYS A 942 -12.79 -37.26 -8.61
N ASP A 943 -13.59 -36.45 -7.90
CA ASP A 943 -13.68 -36.48 -6.43
C ASP A 943 -14.77 -37.41 -5.90
N GLU A 944 -14.60 -37.81 -4.64
CA GLU A 944 -15.52 -38.70 -3.94
C GLU A 944 -16.70 -37.90 -3.38
N MET A 945 -17.91 -38.27 -3.80
CA MET A 945 -19.15 -37.61 -3.43
C MET A 945 -19.94 -38.47 -2.44
N VAL A 946 -20.27 -37.92 -1.27
CA VAL A 946 -21.15 -38.57 -0.28
C VAL A 946 -22.34 -37.67 0.01
N LYS A 947 -23.56 -38.20 -0.16
CA LYS A 947 -24.82 -37.46 0.01
C LYS A 947 -24.88 -36.14 -0.80
N GLY A 948 -24.25 -36.13 -1.98
CA GLY A 948 -24.22 -34.95 -2.86
C GLY A 948 -23.23 -33.86 -2.46
N LYS A 949 -22.34 -34.10 -1.49
CA LYS A 949 -21.23 -33.20 -1.15
C LYS A 949 -19.87 -33.84 -1.45
N PRO A 950 -18.87 -33.08 -1.92
CA PRO A 950 -17.49 -33.56 -2.04
C PRO A 950 -16.92 -33.86 -0.66
N VAL A 951 -16.44 -35.09 -0.47
CA VAL A 951 -15.67 -35.52 0.71
C VAL A 951 -14.17 -35.40 0.45
N THR A 952 -13.79 -35.43 -0.82
CA THR A 952 -12.45 -35.11 -1.29
C THR A 952 -12.49 -33.95 -2.28
N MET A 953 -11.37 -33.24 -2.44
CA MET A 953 -11.17 -32.18 -3.45
C MET A 953 -9.77 -32.31 -4.04
N THR A 954 -9.63 -32.10 -5.34
CA THR A 954 -8.36 -32.27 -6.06
C THR A 954 -7.75 -30.94 -6.50
N LEU A 955 -6.45 -30.76 -6.24
CA LEU A 955 -5.62 -29.67 -6.74
C LEU A 955 -4.68 -30.19 -7.83
N LEU A 956 -4.54 -29.42 -8.90
CA LEU A 956 -3.60 -29.64 -9.99
C LEU A 956 -2.57 -28.52 -10.03
N GLY A 957 -1.29 -28.85 -9.99
CA GLY A 957 -0.19 -27.95 -10.39
C GLY A 957 0.19 -28.24 -11.84
N TYR A 958 0.32 -27.19 -12.67
CA TYR A 958 0.55 -27.36 -14.11
C TYR A 958 1.45 -26.26 -14.71
N ASP A 959 2.25 -26.64 -15.71
CA ASP A 959 3.01 -25.70 -16.57
C ASP A 959 2.02 -24.84 -17.37
N THR A 960 2.17 -23.53 -17.30
CA THR A 960 1.27 -22.59 -17.98
C THR A 960 1.56 -22.50 -19.48
N ARG A 961 2.70 -23.01 -19.97
CA ARG A 961 3.15 -22.88 -21.36
C ARG A 961 2.35 -23.75 -22.35
N PRO A 962 2.01 -25.02 -22.08
CA PRO A 962 1.12 -25.79 -22.96
C PRO A 962 -0.29 -25.19 -23.06
N ILE A 963 -0.85 -24.72 -21.94
CA ILE A 963 -2.25 -24.29 -21.82
C ILE A 963 -2.46 -22.83 -22.25
N HIS A 964 -1.66 -21.92 -21.71
CA HIS A 964 -1.81 -20.46 -21.86
C HIS A 964 -0.76 -19.82 -22.78
N ARG A 965 0.24 -20.60 -23.24
CA ARG A 965 1.39 -20.14 -24.07
C ARG A 965 2.33 -19.13 -23.39
N VAL A 966 2.17 -18.93 -22.08
CA VAL A 966 3.07 -18.13 -21.24
C VAL A 966 3.92 -19.07 -20.39
N ALA A 967 5.23 -18.84 -20.33
CA ALA A 967 6.13 -19.64 -19.49
C ALA A 967 5.91 -19.33 -18.00
N GLY A 968 5.73 -20.36 -17.18
CA GLY A 968 5.42 -20.24 -15.76
C GLY A 968 4.73 -21.49 -15.22
N PHE A 969 4.30 -21.42 -13.96
CA PHE A 969 3.66 -22.51 -13.24
C PHE A 969 2.47 -21.96 -12.46
N SER A 970 1.35 -22.68 -12.41
CA SER A 970 0.18 -22.28 -11.62
C SER A 970 -0.56 -23.49 -11.04
N PHE A 971 -1.57 -23.19 -10.23
CA PHE A 971 -2.43 -24.18 -9.58
C PHE A 971 -3.89 -23.90 -9.84
N GLY A 972 -4.66 -24.97 -10.05
CA GLY A 972 -6.12 -24.92 -10.08
C GLY A 972 -6.73 -25.98 -9.17
N VAL A 973 -7.89 -25.66 -8.59
CA VAL A 973 -8.77 -26.63 -7.93
C VAL A 973 -9.75 -27.17 -8.97
N ILE A 974 -10.00 -28.48 -8.99
CA ILE A 974 -11.01 -29.06 -9.88
C ILE A 974 -12.41 -28.58 -9.46
N ASN A 975 -13.12 -27.93 -10.39
CA ASN A 975 -14.51 -27.48 -10.22
C ASN A 975 -15.52 -28.47 -10.82
N ARG A 976 -15.13 -29.13 -11.92
CA ARG A 976 -15.97 -30.05 -12.67
C ARG A 976 -15.12 -30.97 -13.55
N VAL A 977 -15.58 -32.20 -13.70
CA VAL A 977 -15.08 -33.18 -14.67
C VAL A 977 -16.26 -33.68 -15.51
N ARG A 978 -16.12 -33.70 -16.84
CA ARG A 978 -17.15 -34.16 -17.79
C ARG A 978 -16.59 -35.20 -18.76
N GLY A 979 -17.45 -36.08 -19.25
CA GLY A 979 -17.12 -37.14 -20.21
C GLY A 979 -16.70 -38.46 -19.57
N THR A 980 -16.40 -39.46 -20.41
CA THR A 980 -16.03 -40.82 -19.98
C THR A 980 -14.83 -41.33 -20.76
N GLY A 981 -13.81 -41.87 -20.08
CA GLY A 981 -12.60 -42.38 -20.72
C GLY A 981 -11.53 -41.30 -20.91
N ASN A 982 -10.99 -41.18 -22.12
CA ASN A 982 -9.95 -40.19 -22.44
C ASN A 982 -10.51 -38.91 -23.10
N GLU A 983 -11.75 -38.94 -23.59
CA GLU A 983 -12.41 -37.83 -24.29
C GLU A 983 -13.27 -36.98 -23.33
N GLY A 984 -12.66 -36.53 -22.23
CA GLY A 984 -13.31 -35.69 -21.22
C GLY A 984 -12.80 -34.25 -21.19
N THR A 985 -13.53 -33.38 -20.48
CA THR A 985 -13.10 -32.01 -20.15
C THR A 985 -13.01 -31.83 -18.63
N ILE A 986 -12.10 -30.96 -18.22
CA ILE A 986 -11.87 -30.61 -16.82
C ILE A 986 -11.91 -29.09 -16.71
N GLN A 987 -12.76 -28.59 -15.81
CA GLN A 987 -12.88 -27.18 -15.47
C GLN A 987 -12.17 -26.93 -14.14
N LEU A 988 -11.29 -25.92 -14.09
CA LEU A 988 -10.54 -25.53 -12.91
C LEU A 988 -10.98 -24.15 -12.40
N VAL A 989 -10.96 -23.97 -11.08
CA VAL A 989 -10.88 -22.66 -10.44
C VAL A 989 -9.41 -22.33 -10.23
N GLU A 990 -8.97 -21.19 -10.75
CA GLU A 990 -7.58 -20.84 -10.94
C GLU A 990 -7.01 -20.02 -9.77
N GLY A 991 -5.89 -20.49 -9.20
CA GLY A 991 -5.18 -19.82 -8.11
C GLY A 991 -4.57 -18.48 -8.52
N ASN A 992 -4.18 -18.31 -9.79
CA ASN A 992 -3.73 -17.04 -10.37
C ASN A 992 -4.71 -16.45 -11.40
N GLY A 993 -5.99 -16.31 -11.01
CA GLY A 993 -7.06 -15.83 -11.90
C GLY A 993 -6.81 -14.43 -12.51
N CYS A 994 -5.87 -13.65 -11.96
CA CYS A 994 -5.41 -12.37 -12.51
C CYS A 994 -4.70 -12.50 -13.87
N ALA A 995 -3.98 -13.60 -14.12
CA ALA A 995 -3.23 -13.83 -15.35
C ALA A 995 -3.92 -14.79 -16.33
N PHE A 996 -4.71 -15.73 -15.80
CA PHE A 996 -5.22 -16.87 -16.57
C PHE A 996 -6.76 -17.04 -16.55
N GLY A 997 -7.49 -16.15 -15.88
CA GLY A 997 -8.94 -16.24 -15.72
C GLY A 997 -9.33 -17.03 -14.49
N SER A 998 -10.33 -16.57 -13.73
CA SER A 998 -10.75 -17.20 -12.46
C SER A 998 -11.27 -18.64 -12.62
N VAL A 999 -11.90 -18.95 -13.76
CA VAL A 999 -12.42 -20.27 -14.11
C VAL A 999 -12.18 -20.50 -15.60
N TRP A 1000 -11.62 -21.66 -15.95
CA TRP A 1000 -11.40 -22.08 -17.34
C TRP A 1000 -11.54 -23.60 -17.49
N GLU A 1001 -11.77 -24.08 -18.71
CA GLU A 1001 -12.01 -25.50 -19.02
C GLU A 1001 -11.15 -25.96 -20.21
N ARG A 1002 -10.61 -27.19 -20.13
CA ARG A 1002 -9.78 -27.79 -21.18
C ARG A 1002 -10.08 -29.28 -21.38
N PRO A 1003 -9.79 -29.84 -22.56
CA PRO A 1003 -9.72 -31.29 -22.76
C PRO A 1003 -8.74 -31.93 -21.79
N ALA A 1004 -9.12 -33.06 -21.19
CA ALA A 1004 -8.31 -33.75 -20.20
C ALA A 1004 -6.96 -34.23 -20.76
N GLN A 1005 -6.90 -34.57 -22.05
CA GLN A 1005 -5.65 -34.92 -22.73
C GLN A 1005 -4.68 -33.72 -22.86
N GLU A 1006 -5.19 -32.51 -23.16
CA GLU A 1006 -4.36 -31.29 -23.21
C GLU A 1006 -3.80 -30.98 -21.82
N LEU A 1007 -4.65 -31.11 -20.79
CA LEU A 1007 -4.28 -30.86 -19.39
C LEU A 1007 -3.30 -31.90 -18.84
N GLN A 1008 -3.45 -33.19 -19.19
CA GLN A 1008 -2.57 -34.27 -18.75
C GLN A 1008 -1.09 -34.02 -19.14
N HIS A 1009 -0.84 -33.38 -20.27
CA HIS A 1009 0.51 -33.04 -20.72
C HIS A 1009 1.11 -31.81 -20.01
N ALA A 1010 0.30 -31.03 -19.29
CA ALA A 1010 0.73 -29.83 -18.57
C ALA A 1010 0.84 -30.05 -17.05
N VAL A 1011 0.08 -30.99 -16.48
CA VAL A 1011 0.09 -31.27 -15.03
C VAL A 1011 1.42 -31.88 -14.60
N THR A 1012 2.08 -31.24 -13.63
CA THR A 1012 3.32 -31.72 -12.99
C THR A 1012 3.10 -32.13 -11.53
N ALA A 1013 2.01 -31.68 -10.90
CA ALA A 1013 1.68 -32.04 -9.52
C ALA A 1013 0.18 -32.31 -9.34
N MET A 1014 -0.18 -33.29 -8.51
CA MET A 1014 -1.56 -33.69 -8.27
C MET A 1014 -1.78 -34.10 -6.81
N VAL A 1015 -2.67 -33.37 -6.12
CA VAL A 1015 -2.87 -33.50 -4.68
C VAL A 1015 -4.35 -33.65 -4.36
N ARG A 1016 -4.68 -34.66 -3.54
CA ARG A 1016 -6.00 -34.86 -2.98
C ARG A 1016 -6.06 -34.30 -1.57
N ILE A 1017 -7.12 -33.55 -1.26
CA ILE A 1017 -7.46 -33.12 0.09
C ILE A 1017 -8.71 -33.89 0.52
N MET A 1018 -8.73 -34.37 1.76
CA MET A 1018 -9.84 -35.13 2.33
C MET A 1018 -10.00 -34.82 3.82
N ARG A 1019 -11.18 -35.09 4.37
CA ARG A 1019 -11.44 -34.96 5.82
C ARG A 1019 -10.73 -36.07 6.60
N ARG A 1020 -10.18 -35.73 7.78
CA ARG A 1020 -9.61 -36.70 8.74
C ARG A 1020 -10.69 -37.43 9.55
#